data_AF-A0A3N1AS11-F1
#
_entry.id   AF-A0A3N1AS11-F1
#
_cell.length_a   1.000
_cell.length_b   1.000
_cell.length_c   1.000
_cell.angle_alpha   90.00
_cell.angle_beta   90.00
_cell.angle_gamma   90.00
#
_symmetry.space_group_name_H-M   'P 1'
#
loop_
_entity.id
_entity.type
_entity.pdbx_description
1 polymer ?
#
loop_
_entity_poly.entity_id
_entity_poly.type
_entity_poly.pdbx_seq_one_letter_code
_entity_poly.pdbx_strand_id
1 'polypeptide(L)'
;MTEASDPVHRLVNGDITTAVDTISGLDEEQRRQLGTELTAYVRRHRDEWWFRWQATALAVAAVGCLPTAAQAAEVLGRRSISLLSTPAAPVIEVARRRGVTWLTDLAYRLAGRIDRESPGDNWWFIADLLTAEQAAPPTDDLFVLGWAVTASRPRDHEWSVALVDRMRRHPFLDALAPRMFDVDGVGGQWAWTDQQSDGRSGMPLALAQLAAEGRLDRTMLLDGALSRMLRGERPAALRVFIGLHDALVPTGDEVRDRLPTYLRLLADGPSTAAALAQRTLRKLPDIDLDALLDTAPAVLGRPEKTLVRAQLSWLDQLARQNRAQAARIAAVLAVAADHPAVDVADRAAALAAKHGHRVAAPAEVRHVGDALPPVPPPAPAPPPITHPDELAEEIAALFGGSSTDALGLDRILDGLIRSTATDRAATVAALTPVLDRAGVLAWSSRPEERFGGLGGALRILAGSEDPAPPRSWQVLLSTWGQQQASGQRPADPQQAVLRRLRRTRVAEIGRAVAGAGAAEFTGPGTTGLAGLGGAGLVAAPSLATGAVAADELFDRLARLGERQPWPADLTQALLRLPAVVDEPLAAKAAALRTPAGQALAGAAARLSRAGRRVPPAVGRRQRGPRRAGRRHAAADARRVHRRDHAGARPGGGVRAGRPARGRPGGGRRRAADAGRRR
;
A
#
# COMPACT_ATOMS: atom_id res chain seq x y z
N MET A 1 5.20 -43.00 -24.85
CA MET A 1 5.77 -41.77 -25.45
C MET A 1 6.55 -41.06 -24.36
N THR A 2 7.84 -40.84 -24.57
CA THR A 2 8.63 -39.93 -23.73
C THR A 2 8.02 -38.53 -23.79
N GLU A 3 8.10 -37.78 -22.69
CA GLU A 3 7.50 -36.44 -22.54
C GLU A 3 7.95 -35.46 -23.65
N ALA A 4 9.20 -35.61 -24.11
CA ALA A 4 9.76 -34.85 -25.24
C ALA A 4 9.13 -35.16 -26.62
N SER A 5 8.40 -36.27 -26.76
CA SER A 5 7.73 -36.67 -28.01
C SER A 5 6.28 -36.17 -28.09
N ASP A 6 5.72 -35.61 -27.02
CA ASP A 6 4.36 -35.05 -27.00
C ASP A 6 4.36 -33.72 -27.79
N PRO A 7 3.55 -33.58 -28.85
CA PRO A 7 3.53 -32.39 -29.69
C PRO A 7 3.09 -31.14 -28.91
N VAL A 8 2.21 -31.30 -27.91
CA VAL A 8 1.79 -30.19 -27.04
C VAL A 8 2.92 -29.78 -26.12
N HIS A 9 3.65 -30.74 -25.53
CA HIS A 9 4.79 -30.44 -24.68
C HIS A 9 5.87 -29.65 -25.44
N ARG A 10 6.18 -30.03 -26.70
CA ARG A 10 7.13 -29.29 -27.54
C ARG A 10 6.64 -27.89 -27.90
N LEU A 11 5.34 -27.73 -28.14
CA LEU A 11 4.77 -26.44 -28.48
C LEU A 11 4.75 -25.50 -27.27
N VAL A 12 4.42 -26.02 -26.08
CA VAL A 12 4.40 -25.26 -24.81
C VAL A 12 5.80 -24.91 -24.33
N ASN A 13 6.79 -25.78 -24.56
CA ASN A 13 8.18 -25.58 -24.16
C ASN A 13 9.10 -25.02 -25.27
N GLY A 14 8.53 -24.72 -26.44
CA GLY A 14 9.25 -24.16 -27.59
C GLY A 14 9.16 -22.64 -27.72
N ASP A 15 9.73 -22.12 -28.80
CA ASP A 15 9.66 -20.71 -29.14
C ASP A 15 8.26 -20.29 -29.63
N ILE A 16 7.81 -19.08 -29.24
CA ILE A 16 6.45 -18.58 -29.54
C ILE A 16 6.24 -18.38 -31.03
N THR A 17 7.24 -17.88 -31.77
CA THR A 17 7.10 -17.67 -33.22
C THR A 17 6.96 -19.00 -33.95
N THR A 18 7.74 -20.00 -33.53
CA THR A 18 7.62 -21.36 -34.04
C THR A 18 6.24 -21.96 -33.74
N ALA A 19 5.70 -21.72 -32.54
CA ALA A 19 4.35 -22.17 -32.18
C ALA A 19 3.27 -21.53 -33.06
N VAL A 20 3.34 -20.21 -33.29
CA VAL A 20 2.42 -19.47 -34.17
C VAL A 20 2.46 -20.02 -35.59
N ASP A 21 3.65 -20.21 -36.16
CA ASP A 21 3.81 -20.70 -37.52
C ASP A 21 3.37 -22.15 -37.67
N THR A 22 3.72 -23.01 -36.71
CA THR A 22 3.27 -24.41 -36.69
C THR A 22 1.76 -24.48 -36.70
N ILE A 23 1.07 -23.77 -35.80
CA ILE A 23 -0.39 -23.78 -35.69
C ILE A 23 -1.07 -23.16 -36.93
N SER A 24 -0.48 -22.11 -37.49
CA SER A 24 -1.00 -21.46 -38.69
C SER A 24 -0.94 -22.39 -39.91
N GLY A 25 0.07 -23.27 -39.98
CA GLY A 25 0.24 -24.24 -41.07
C GLY A 25 -0.62 -25.51 -40.96
N LEU A 26 -1.26 -25.77 -39.81
CA LEU A 26 -2.11 -26.94 -39.63
C LEU A 26 -3.42 -26.81 -40.40
N ASP A 27 -3.92 -27.93 -40.92
CA ASP A 27 -5.30 -28.03 -41.42
C ASP A 27 -6.33 -28.15 -40.27
N GLU A 28 -7.62 -28.15 -40.59
CA GLU A 28 -8.68 -28.15 -39.57
C GLU A 28 -8.80 -29.51 -38.83
N GLU A 29 -8.38 -30.62 -39.44
CA GLU A 29 -8.38 -31.92 -38.79
C GLU A 29 -7.24 -32.02 -37.77
N GLN A 30 -6.04 -31.61 -38.17
CA GLN A 30 -4.86 -31.53 -37.34
C GLN A 30 -5.06 -30.58 -36.16
N ARG A 31 -5.69 -29.41 -36.37
CA ARG A 31 -6.05 -28.49 -35.27
C ARG A 31 -7.00 -29.13 -34.27
N ARG A 32 -8.02 -29.86 -34.73
CA ARG A 32 -8.99 -30.53 -33.86
C ARG A 32 -8.34 -31.63 -33.03
N GLN A 33 -7.45 -32.41 -33.64
CA GLN A 33 -6.66 -33.41 -32.95
C GLN A 33 -5.77 -32.75 -31.89
N LEU A 34 -4.99 -31.74 -32.27
CA LEU A 34 -4.10 -31.02 -31.35
C LEU A 34 -4.86 -30.33 -30.22
N GLY A 35 -6.07 -29.81 -30.47
CA GLY A 35 -6.94 -29.22 -29.43
C GLY A 35 -7.41 -30.25 -28.39
N THR A 36 -7.67 -31.48 -28.81
CA THR A 36 -8.02 -32.60 -27.91
C THR A 36 -6.82 -32.99 -27.07
N GLU A 37 -5.65 -33.12 -27.69
CA GLU A 37 -4.38 -33.41 -27.02
C GLU A 37 -3.99 -32.30 -26.03
N LEU A 38 -4.17 -31.03 -26.40
CA LEU A 38 -3.94 -29.86 -25.54
C LEU A 38 -4.80 -29.92 -24.27
N THR A 39 -6.09 -30.16 -24.42
CA THR A 39 -7.01 -30.24 -23.29
C THR A 39 -6.64 -31.38 -22.34
N ALA A 40 -6.25 -32.54 -22.91
CA ALA A 40 -5.77 -33.68 -22.14
C ALA A 40 -4.41 -33.39 -21.47
N TYR A 41 -3.49 -32.71 -22.15
CA TYR A 41 -2.18 -32.33 -21.64
C TYR A 41 -2.29 -31.42 -20.42
N VAL A 42 -3.06 -30.32 -20.51
CA VAL A 42 -3.26 -29.41 -19.37
C VAL A 42 -4.01 -30.10 -18.22
N ARG A 43 -4.87 -31.09 -18.50
CA ARG A 43 -5.53 -31.91 -17.46
C ARG A 43 -4.56 -32.85 -16.75
N ARG A 44 -3.60 -33.44 -17.46
CA ARG A 44 -2.57 -34.34 -16.90
C ARG A 44 -1.60 -33.58 -16.01
N HIS A 45 -1.20 -32.38 -16.41
CA HIS A 45 -0.18 -31.56 -15.74
C HIS A 45 -0.81 -30.54 -14.78
N ARG A 46 -1.91 -30.89 -14.10
CA ARG A 46 -2.68 -29.95 -13.28
C ARG A 46 -1.89 -29.27 -12.15
N ASP A 47 -0.80 -29.91 -11.72
CA ASP A 47 0.06 -29.47 -10.62
C ASP A 47 1.24 -28.61 -11.12
N GLU A 48 1.43 -28.49 -12.44
CA GLU A 48 2.39 -27.56 -13.04
C GLU A 48 1.85 -26.12 -13.04
N TRP A 49 2.77 -25.16 -12.96
CA TRP A 49 2.46 -23.74 -13.03
C TRP A 49 2.99 -23.14 -14.33
N TRP A 50 2.09 -22.68 -15.19
CA TRP A 50 2.45 -22.08 -16.47
C TRP A 50 2.40 -20.55 -16.38
N PHE A 51 3.48 -19.91 -16.78
CA PHE A 51 3.63 -18.45 -16.74
C PHE A 51 4.46 -17.98 -17.94
N ARG A 52 4.45 -16.68 -18.22
CA ARG A 52 5.28 -16.06 -19.27
C ARG A 52 5.08 -16.75 -20.63
N TRP A 53 6.17 -17.21 -21.24
CA TRP A 53 6.19 -17.73 -22.60
C TRP A 53 5.45 -19.06 -22.72
N GLN A 54 5.46 -19.94 -21.70
CA GLN A 54 4.65 -21.16 -21.70
C GLN A 54 3.15 -20.85 -21.70
N ALA A 55 2.74 -19.84 -20.92
CA ALA A 55 1.35 -19.38 -20.90
C ALA A 55 0.96 -18.73 -22.24
N THR A 56 1.88 -18.02 -22.90
CA THR A 56 1.67 -17.51 -24.27
C THR A 56 1.50 -18.62 -25.28
N ALA A 57 2.36 -19.63 -25.25
CA ALA A 57 2.28 -20.78 -26.15
C ALA A 57 0.98 -21.57 -25.94
N LEU A 58 0.56 -21.77 -24.69
CA LEU A 58 -0.74 -22.35 -24.36
C LEU A 58 -1.91 -21.51 -24.88
N ALA A 59 -1.85 -20.18 -24.78
CA ALA A 59 -2.88 -19.29 -25.29
C ALA A 59 -2.96 -19.33 -26.82
N VAL A 60 -1.81 -19.33 -27.50
CA VAL A 60 -1.70 -19.50 -28.96
C VAL A 60 -2.28 -20.86 -29.38
N ALA A 61 -1.92 -21.95 -28.69
CA ALA A 61 -2.46 -23.28 -28.94
C ALA A 61 -3.97 -23.36 -28.71
N ALA A 62 -4.45 -22.82 -27.60
CA ALA A 62 -5.87 -22.83 -27.25
C ALA A 62 -6.70 -22.09 -28.30
N VAL A 63 -6.28 -20.89 -28.70
CA VAL A 63 -7.01 -20.09 -29.69
C VAL A 63 -6.87 -20.63 -31.11
N GLY A 64 -5.70 -21.18 -31.45
CA GLY A 64 -5.45 -21.77 -32.75
C GLY A 64 -6.14 -23.11 -32.98
N CYS A 65 -6.37 -23.91 -31.93
CA CYS A 65 -6.82 -25.29 -32.08
C CYS A 65 -8.24 -25.55 -31.56
N LEU A 66 -8.70 -24.86 -30.52
CA LEU A 66 -10.00 -25.14 -29.92
C LEU A 66 -11.14 -24.47 -30.71
N PRO A 67 -12.30 -25.12 -30.90
CA PRO A 67 -13.37 -24.58 -31.74
C PRO A 67 -14.19 -23.45 -31.10
N THR A 68 -14.14 -23.28 -29.78
CA THR A 68 -15.01 -22.33 -29.06
C THR A 68 -14.30 -21.55 -27.95
N ALA A 69 -14.77 -20.33 -27.70
CA ALA A 69 -14.35 -19.50 -26.57
C ALA A 69 -14.55 -20.18 -25.21
N ALA A 70 -15.62 -20.99 -25.05
CA ALA A 70 -15.89 -21.70 -23.81
C ALA A 70 -14.78 -22.71 -23.47
N GLN A 71 -14.33 -23.48 -24.47
CA GLN A 71 -13.24 -24.45 -24.30
C GLN A 71 -11.88 -23.76 -24.11
N ALA A 72 -11.59 -22.71 -24.88
CA ALA A 72 -10.39 -21.91 -24.68
C ALA A 72 -10.35 -21.29 -23.27
N ALA A 73 -11.47 -20.76 -22.79
CA ALA A 73 -11.59 -20.26 -21.43
C ALA A 73 -11.44 -21.38 -20.39
N GLU A 74 -11.99 -22.58 -20.59
CA GLU A 74 -11.79 -23.74 -19.70
C GLU A 74 -10.32 -24.06 -19.50
N VAL A 75 -9.51 -23.99 -20.56
CA VAL A 75 -8.06 -24.18 -20.49
C VAL A 75 -7.39 -22.98 -19.82
N LEU A 76 -7.51 -21.78 -20.39
CA LEU A 76 -6.73 -20.59 -20.02
C LEU A 76 -7.15 -19.96 -18.68
N GLY A 77 -8.40 -20.17 -18.26
CA GLY A 77 -8.91 -19.65 -17.00
C GLY A 77 -8.62 -20.55 -15.79
N ARG A 78 -7.65 -21.48 -15.90
CA ARG A 78 -7.19 -22.31 -14.78
C ARG A 78 -6.27 -21.51 -13.88
N ARG A 79 -6.35 -21.75 -12.56
CA ARG A 79 -5.50 -21.07 -11.57
C ARG A 79 -4.00 -21.34 -11.75
N SER A 80 -3.64 -22.47 -12.32
CA SER A 80 -2.26 -22.83 -12.64
C SER A 80 -1.69 -22.11 -13.87
N ILE A 81 -2.50 -21.33 -14.59
CA ILE A 81 -2.07 -20.54 -15.75
C ILE A 81 -2.09 -19.06 -15.37
N SER A 82 -0.93 -18.42 -15.40
CA SER A 82 -0.76 -16.99 -15.21
C SER A 82 -0.48 -16.29 -16.55
N LEU A 83 -1.44 -15.50 -17.00
CA LEU A 83 -1.38 -14.63 -18.18
C LEU A 83 -0.91 -13.20 -17.83
N LEU A 84 -0.44 -12.95 -16.60
CA LEU A 84 -0.01 -11.63 -16.12
C LEU A 84 1.05 -10.99 -17.02
N SER A 85 1.96 -11.79 -17.59
CA SER A 85 3.04 -11.34 -18.47
C SER A 85 2.95 -11.97 -19.87
N THR A 86 1.75 -12.37 -20.28
CA THR A 86 1.52 -13.00 -21.58
C THR A 86 1.16 -11.92 -22.61
N PRO A 87 1.99 -11.68 -23.64
CA PRO A 87 1.61 -10.80 -24.73
C PRO A 87 0.42 -11.39 -25.50
N ALA A 88 -0.63 -10.61 -25.70
CA ALA A 88 -1.79 -11.04 -26.47
C ALA A 88 -1.55 -11.03 -27.99
N ALA A 89 -0.53 -10.29 -28.47
CA ALA A 89 -0.29 -10.10 -29.91
C ALA A 89 -0.14 -11.42 -30.71
N PRO A 90 0.64 -12.43 -30.28
CA PRO A 90 0.71 -13.72 -30.98
C PRO A 90 -0.63 -14.47 -31.01
N VAL A 91 -1.44 -14.33 -29.96
CA VAL A 91 -2.76 -14.96 -29.87
C VAL A 91 -3.74 -14.30 -30.84
N ILE A 92 -3.72 -12.96 -30.89
CA ILE A 92 -4.53 -12.17 -31.82
C ILE A 92 -4.12 -12.49 -33.27
N GLU A 93 -2.83 -12.59 -33.56
CA GLU A 93 -2.32 -12.95 -34.88
C GLU A 93 -2.86 -14.30 -35.36
N VAL A 94 -2.76 -15.34 -34.52
CA VAL A 94 -3.28 -16.68 -34.84
C VAL A 94 -4.80 -16.66 -35.00
N ALA A 95 -5.51 -15.92 -34.14
CA ALA A 95 -6.95 -15.76 -34.25
C ALA A 95 -7.36 -15.13 -35.59
N ARG A 96 -6.65 -14.09 -36.03
CA ARG A 96 -6.90 -13.42 -37.32
C ARG A 96 -6.61 -14.34 -38.51
N ARG A 97 -5.46 -15.05 -38.50
CA ARG A 97 -5.11 -16.04 -39.54
C ARG A 97 -6.15 -17.15 -39.68
N ARG A 98 -6.72 -17.61 -38.55
CA ARG A 98 -7.76 -18.65 -38.52
C ARG A 98 -9.18 -18.13 -38.80
N GLY A 99 -9.41 -16.82 -38.74
CA GLY A 99 -10.75 -16.24 -38.84
C GLY A 99 -11.61 -16.50 -37.59
N VAL A 100 -11.00 -16.51 -36.40
CA VAL A 100 -11.72 -16.67 -35.13
C VAL A 100 -12.58 -15.43 -34.86
N THR A 101 -13.88 -15.65 -34.69
CA THR A 101 -14.88 -14.59 -34.42
C THR A 101 -15.26 -14.46 -32.95
N TRP A 102 -14.76 -15.35 -32.08
CA TRP A 102 -15.17 -15.47 -30.69
C TRP A 102 -14.16 -14.92 -29.67
N LEU A 103 -13.13 -14.17 -30.10
CA LEU A 103 -12.13 -13.58 -29.20
C LEU A 103 -12.76 -12.69 -28.12
N THR A 104 -13.79 -11.91 -28.48
CA THR A 104 -14.55 -11.09 -27.52
C THR A 104 -15.24 -11.95 -26.45
N ASP A 105 -15.87 -13.07 -26.83
CA ASP A 105 -16.50 -14.01 -25.88
C ASP A 105 -15.44 -14.66 -24.97
N LEU A 106 -14.26 -15.00 -25.51
CA LEU A 106 -13.14 -15.50 -24.69
C LEU A 106 -12.73 -14.46 -23.64
N ALA A 107 -12.56 -13.20 -24.04
CA ALA A 107 -12.16 -12.14 -23.14
C ALA A 107 -13.18 -11.94 -22.00
N TYR A 108 -14.48 -11.91 -22.30
CA TYR A 108 -15.53 -11.83 -21.28
C TYR A 108 -15.56 -13.04 -20.33
N ARG A 109 -15.36 -14.25 -20.86
CA ARG A 109 -15.28 -15.47 -20.03
C ARG A 109 -14.08 -15.46 -19.10
N LEU A 110 -12.94 -14.92 -19.54
CA LEU A 110 -11.75 -14.77 -18.71
C LEU A 110 -11.93 -13.65 -17.68
N ALA A 111 -12.59 -12.55 -18.03
CA ALA A 111 -12.95 -11.49 -17.08
C ALA A 111 -13.82 -12.03 -15.93
N GLY A 112 -14.79 -12.90 -16.24
CA GLY A 112 -15.61 -13.58 -15.24
C GLY A 112 -14.87 -14.58 -14.34
N ARG A 113 -13.56 -14.80 -14.56
CA ARG A 113 -12.69 -15.70 -13.78
C ARG A 113 -11.55 -14.97 -13.07
N ILE A 114 -11.54 -13.64 -13.09
CA ILE A 114 -10.55 -12.83 -12.35
C ILE A 114 -10.60 -13.23 -10.87
N ASP A 115 -9.43 -13.50 -10.29
CA ASP A 115 -9.32 -13.86 -8.88
C ASP A 115 -9.50 -12.64 -7.99
N ARG A 116 -10.28 -12.78 -6.93
CA ARG A 116 -10.50 -11.72 -5.94
C ARG A 116 -9.23 -11.41 -5.15
N GLU A 117 -8.36 -12.40 -4.95
CA GLU A 117 -7.09 -12.21 -4.23
C GLU A 117 -6.06 -11.47 -5.08
N SER A 118 -6.12 -11.64 -6.40
CA SER A 118 -5.20 -11.04 -7.38
C SER A 118 -5.96 -10.44 -8.57
N PRO A 119 -6.76 -9.37 -8.39
CA PRO A 119 -7.66 -8.87 -9.42
C PRO A 119 -6.95 -8.25 -10.63
N GLY A 120 -5.66 -7.90 -10.49
CA GLY A 120 -4.82 -7.44 -11.60
C GLY A 120 -4.20 -8.56 -12.43
N ASP A 121 -4.27 -9.81 -11.97
CA ASP A 121 -3.74 -10.95 -12.72
C ASP A 121 -4.53 -11.15 -14.00
N ASN A 122 -3.84 -11.36 -15.11
CA ASN A 122 -4.39 -11.59 -16.44
C ASN A 122 -5.19 -10.41 -17.03
N TRP A 123 -5.36 -9.31 -16.29
CA TRP A 123 -6.18 -8.17 -16.70
C TRP A 123 -5.70 -7.55 -18.02
N TRP A 124 -4.37 -7.35 -18.16
CA TRP A 124 -3.76 -6.81 -19.38
C TRP A 124 -3.99 -7.69 -20.61
N PHE A 125 -3.91 -9.02 -20.45
CA PHE A 125 -4.19 -9.96 -21.54
C PHE A 125 -5.65 -9.82 -22.01
N ILE A 126 -6.59 -9.78 -21.07
CA ILE A 126 -8.02 -9.59 -21.37
C ILE A 126 -8.25 -8.23 -22.04
N ALA A 127 -7.61 -7.17 -21.52
CA ALA A 127 -7.73 -5.82 -22.05
C ALA A 127 -7.20 -5.72 -23.48
N ASP A 128 -6.09 -6.37 -23.80
CA ASP A 128 -5.53 -6.38 -25.16
C ASP A 128 -6.45 -7.12 -26.14
N LEU A 129 -7.07 -8.24 -25.74
CA LEU A 129 -8.07 -8.94 -26.56
C LEU A 129 -9.29 -8.07 -26.87
N LEU A 130 -9.84 -7.41 -25.83
CA LEU A 130 -10.99 -6.50 -25.99
C LEU A 130 -10.63 -5.30 -26.86
N THR A 131 -9.43 -4.74 -26.70
CA THR A 131 -8.94 -3.62 -27.51
C THR A 131 -8.78 -4.02 -28.97
N ALA A 132 -8.23 -5.21 -29.25
CA ALA A 132 -8.04 -5.72 -30.60
C ALA A 132 -9.36 -5.98 -31.35
N GLU A 133 -10.43 -6.33 -30.62
CA GLU A 133 -11.78 -6.50 -31.17
C GLU A 133 -12.67 -5.26 -31.02
N GLN A 134 -12.13 -4.13 -30.53
CA GLN A 134 -12.86 -2.89 -30.26
C GLN A 134 -14.13 -3.10 -29.40
N ALA A 135 -14.06 -4.06 -28.47
CA ALA A 135 -15.16 -4.43 -27.60
C ALA A 135 -15.22 -3.56 -26.32
N ALA A 136 -16.42 -3.35 -25.81
CA ALA A 136 -16.61 -2.60 -24.56
C ALA A 136 -16.03 -3.39 -23.36
N PRO A 137 -15.34 -2.73 -22.42
CA PRO A 137 -14.82 -3.39 -21.23
C PRO A 137 -15.95 -3.80 -20.27
N PRO A 138 -15.78 -4.90 -19.51
CA PRO A 138 -16.64 -5.19 -18.36
C PRO A 138 -16.60 -4.06 -17.33
N THR A 139 -17.74 -3.78 -16.70
CA THR A 139 -17.87 -2.76 -15.65
C THR A 139 -18.19 -3.36 -14.28
N ASP A 140 -17.99 -4.67 -14.13
CA ASP A 140 -18.13 -5.36 -12.85
C ASP A 140 -17.01 -5.00 -11.87
N ASP A 141 -17.28 -5.22 -10.59
CA ASP A 141 -16.41 -4.77 -9.51
C ASP A 141 -14.99 -5.36 -9.57
N LEU A 142 -14.84 -6.62 -9.98
CA LEU A 142 -13.53 -7.27 -10.05
C LEU A 142 -12.71 -6.74 -11.22
N PHE A 143 -13.34 -6.52 -12.38
CA PHE A 143 -12.66 -5.94 -13.53
C PHE A 143 -12.21 -4.49 -13.27
N VAL A 144 -13.05 -3.68 -12.61
CA VAL A 144 -12.72 -2.30 -12.21
C VAL A 144 -11.61 -2.30 -11.15
N LEU A 145 -11.64 -3.22 -10.19
CA LEU A 145 -10.57 -3.37 -9.20
C LEU A 145 -9.26 -3.81 -9.85
N GLY A 146 -9.31 -4.70 -10.84
CA GLY A 146 -8.15 -5.11 -11.64
C GLY A 146 -7.53 -3.94 -12.40
N TRP A 147 -8.37 -3.10 -13.02
CA TRP A 147 -7.92 -1.85 -13.63
C TRP A 147 -7.26 -0.90 -12.63
N ALA A 148 -7.83 -0.75 -11.43
CA ALA A 148 -7.22 0.07 -10.40
C ALA A 148 -5.82 -0.43 -10.00
N VAL A 149 -5.62 -1.75 -9.93
CA VAL A 149 -4.30 -2.37 -9.68
C VAL A 149 -3.35 -2.06 -10.84
N THR A 150 -3.73 -2.31 -12.08
CA THR A 150 -2.85 -2.18 -13.26
C THR A 150 -2.54 -0.72 -13.61
N ALA A 151 -3.45 0.22 -13.35
CA ALA A 151 -3.18 1.65 -13.46
C ALA A 151 -2.06 2.09 -12.51
N SER A 152 -2.05 1.53 -11.29
CA SER A 152 -1.05 1.81 -10.25
C SER A 152 0.27 1.08 -10.46
N ARG A 153 0.22 -0.06 -11.16
CA ARG A 153 1.35 -0.94 -11.43
C ARG A 153 1.42 -1.19 -12.94
N PRO A 154 1.93 -0.22 -13.72
CA PRO A 154 2.05 -0.37 -15.17
C PRO A 154 2.90 -1.58 -15.59
N ARG A 155 2.81 -1.91 -16.88
CA ARG A 155 3.75 -2.82 -17.53
C ARG A 155 5.18 -2.25 -17.46
N ASP A 156 6.16 -3.13 -17.48
CA ASP A 156 7.60 -2.85 -17.39
C ASP A 156 8.07 -1.67 -18.25
N HIS A 157 7.64 -1.64 -19.51
CA HIS A 157 8.06 -0.63 -20.48
C HIS A 157 7.33 0.73 -20.31
N GLU A 158 6.28 0.81 -19.47
CA GLU A 158 5.50 2.02 -19.28
C GLU A 158 5.86 2.79 -18.01
N TRP A 159 6.77 2.26 -17.18
CA TRP A 159 7.23 2.96 -15.97
C TRP A 159 7.94 4.28 -16.25
N SER A 160 8.53 4.43 -17.44
CA SER A 160 9.13 5.69 -17.91
C SER A 160 8.09 6.73 -18.36
N VAL A 161 6.83 6.33 -18.50
CA VAL A 161 5.73 7.17 -18.97
C VAL A 161 4.98 7.75 -17.76
N ALA A 162 4.78 9.07 -17.77
CA ALA A 162 4.02 9.74 -16.73
C ALA A 162 2.61 9.15 -16.59
N LEU A 163 2.14 9.01 -15.35
CA LEU A 163 0.82 8.41 -15.05
C LEU A 163 -0.32 9.08 -15.80
N VAL A 164 -0.31 10.41 -15.91
CA VAL A 164 -1.32 11.17 -16.65
C VAL A 164 -1.36 10.76 -18.13
N ASP A 165 -0.22 10.58 -18.78
CA ASP A 165 -0.14 10.21 -20.19
C ASP A 165 -0.58 8.76 -20.42
N ARG A 166 -0.32 7.86 -19.46
CA ARG A 166 -0.81 6.47 -19.48
C ARG A 166 -2.34 6.44 -19.38
N MET A 167 -2.89 7.17 -18.41
CA MET A 167 -4.33 7.26 -18.20
C MET A 167 -5.02 7.91 -19.41
N ARG A 168 -4.46 8.99 -19.96
CA ARG A 168 -5.00 9.68 -21.15
C ARG A 168 -5.17 8.75 -22.34
N ARG A 169 -4.20 7.84 -22.55
CA ARG A 169 -4.18 6.86 -23.64
C ARG A 169 -4.91 5.56 -23.33
N HIS A 170 -5.43 5.40 -22.11
CA HIS A 170 -6.03 4.15 -21.68
C HIS A 170 -7.38 3.92 -22.40
N PRO A 171 -7.56 2.81 -23.15
CA PRO A 171 -8.72 2.62 -24.02
C PRO A 171 -10.04 2.52 -23.24
N PHE A 172 -9.99 2.10 -21.99
CA PHE A 172 -11.18 1.90 -21.14
C PHE A 172 -11.39 2.99 -20.10
N LEU A 173 -10.68 4.12 -20.20
CA LEU A 173 -10.77 5.19 -19.21
C LEU A 173 -12.21 5.63 -18.96
N ASP A 174 -12.97 5.90 -20.03
CA ASP A 174 -14.32 6.46 -19.93
C ASP A 174 -15.33 5.50 -19.32
N ALA A 175 -15.18 4.20 -19.59
CA ALA A 175 -16.07 3.18 -19.07
C ALA A 175 -15.78 2.84 -17.59
N LEU A 176 -14.50 2.86 -17.19
CA LEU A 176 -14.07 2.40 -15.87
C LEU A 176 -13.96 3.52 -14.84
N ALA A 177 -13.63 4.74 -15.25
CA ALA A 177 -13.45 5.87 -14.32
C ALA A 177 -14.71 6.19 -13.49
N PRO A 178 -15.95 6.21 -14.04
CA PRO A 178 -17.13 6.45 -13.21
C PRO A 178 -17.36 5.37 -12.15
N ARG A 179 -17.09 4.10 -12.49
CA ARG A 179 -17.29 2.95 -11.60
C ARG A 179 -16.32 2.92 -10.42
N MET A 180 -15.18 3.63 -10.52
CA MET A 180 -14.15 3.63 -9.48
C MET A 180 -14.64 4.16 -8.12
N PHE A 181 -15.71 4.96 -8.10
CA PHE A 181 -16.31 5.50 -6.88
C PHE A 181 -17.33 4.57 -6.22
N ASP A 182 -17.81 3.57 -6.96
CA ASP A 182 -18.78 2.59 -6.49
C ASP A 182 -18.13 1.29 -6.00
N VAL A 183 -16.91 1.00 -6.47
CA VAL A 183 -16.21 -0.25 -6.17
C VAL A 183 -15.34 -0.11 -4.91
N ASP A 184 -15.56 -0.97 -3.93
CA ASP A 184 -14.75 -1.05 -2.71
C ASP A 184 -13.32 -1.52 -3.02
N GLY A 185 -12.33 -0.94 -2.33
CA GLY A 185 -10.92 -1.34 -2.44
C GLY A 185 -10.10 -0.56 -3.48
N VAL A 186 -10.73 0.17 -4.40
CA VAL A 186 -10.04 0.99 -5.42
C VAL A 186 -9.07 1.98 -4.76
N GLY A 187 -9.55 2.75 -3.78
CA GLY A 187 -8.71 3.70 -3.05
C GLY A 187 -7.53 3.03 -2.33
N GLY A 188 -7.69 1.78 -1.89
CA GLY A 188 -6.63 0.99 -1.26
C GLY A 188 -5.50 0.63 -2.23
N GLN A 189 -5.82 0.34 -3.49
CA GLN A 189 -4.82 0.08 -4.53
C GLN A 189 -4.02 1.35 -4.85
N TRP A 190 -4.70 2.49 -4.87
CA TRP A 190 -4.11 3.77 -5.28
C TRP A 190 -3.35 4.49 -4.17
N ALA A 191 -3.56 4.10 -2.91
CA ALA A 191 -2.88 4.67 -1.75
C ALA A 191 -1.34 4.57 -1.84
N TRP A 192 -0.83 3.66 -2.65
CA TRP A 192 0.61 3.39 -2.83
C TRP A 192 1.17 3.88 -4.18
N THR A 193 0.35 4.47 -5.04
CA THR A 193 0.82 5.10 -6.29
C THR A 193 1.84 6.18 -5.98
N ASP A 194 2.83 6.32 -6.87
CA ASP A 194 4.01 7.18 -6.74
C ASP A 194 3.62 8.48 -6.03
N GLN A 195 3.93 8.55 -4.72
CA GLN A 195 3.60 9.72 -3.94
C GLN A 195 4.51 10.81 -4.46
N GLN A 196 3.91 11.87 -4.98
CA GLN A 196 4.65 13.07 -5.26
C GLN A 196 5.32 13.55 -3.98
N SER A 197 6.33 14.37 -4.15
CA SER A 197 7.18 14.80 -3.06
C SER A 197 6.34 15.39 -1.91
N ASP A 198 5.24 16.08 -2.21
CA ASP A 198 4.34 16.72 -1.24
C ASP A 198 3.39 15.77 -0.47
N GLY A 199 3.50 14.46 -0.70
CA GLY A 199 2.68 13.44 -0.03
C GLY A 199 1.31 13.22 -0.68
N ARG A 200 0.98 13.92 -1.77
CA ARG A 200 -0.22 13.61 -2.57
C ARG A 200 0.03 12.37 -3.43
N SER A 201 -0.96 11.49 -3.49
CA SER A 201 -0.93 10.35 -4.40
C SER A 201 -0.93 10.87 -5.84
N GLY A 202 -0.08 10.31 -6.71
CA GLY A 202 -0.01 10.72 -8.11
C GLY A 202 -1.34 10.53 -8.87
N MET A 203 -2.17 9.56 -8.45
CA MET A 203 -3.44 9.26 -9.09
C MET A 203 -4.48 10.40 -8.99
N PRO A 204 -4.80 10.95 -7.80
CA PRO A 204 -5.59 12.18 -7.65
C PRO A 204 -5.19 13.34 -8.56
N LEU A 205 -3.89 13.62 -8.66
CA LEU A 205 -3.38 14.73 -9.47
C LEU A 205 -3.54 14.42 -10.97
N ALA A 206 -3.29 13.19 -11.39
CA ALA A 206 -3.52 12.78 -12.77
C ALA A 206 -5.01 12.90 -13.16
N LEU A 207 -5.94 12.48 -12.29
CA LEU A 207 -7.38 12.63 -12.54
C LEU A 207 -7.81 14.09 -12.62
N ALA A 208 -7.32 14.93 -11.70
CA ALA A 208 -7.61 16.37 -11.73
C ALA A 208 -7.04 17.05 -12.99
N GLN A 209 -5.84 16.66 -13.42
CA GLN A 209 -5.24 17.14 -14.67
C GLN A 209 -6.06 16.71 -15.89
N LEU A 210 -6.51 15.45 -15.96
CA LEU A 210 -7.39 14.98 -17.04
C LEU A 210 -8.74 15.72 -17.06
N ALA A 211 -9.24 16.13 -15.90
CA ALA A 211 -10.44 16.96 -15.79
C ALA A 211 -10.21 18.38 -16.32
N ALA A 212 -9.06 18.98 -15.97
CA ALA A 212 -8.67 20.30 -16.48
C ALA A 212 -8.46 20.31 -18.01
N GLU A 213 -8.00 19.19 -18.56
CA GLU A 213 -7.87 18.97 -20.01
C GLU A 213 -9.21 18.66 -20.71
N GLY A 214 -10.31 18.49 -19.97
CA GLY A 214 -11.60 18.09 -20.51
C GLY A 214 -11.70 16.62 -20.95
N ARG A 215 -10.68 15.79 -20.66
CA ARG A 215 -10.69 14.35 -20.97
C ARG A 215 -11.60 13.55 -20.03
N LEU A 216 -11.80 14.03 -18.80
CA LEU A 216 -12.74 13.49 -17.82
C LEU A 216 -13.70 14.59 -17.35
N ASP A 217 -14.94 14.23 -17.06
CA ASP A 217 -15.90 15.18 -16.48
C ASP A 217 -15.53 15.51 -15.03
N ARG A 218 -15.26 16.80 -14.78
CA ARG A 218 -14.96 17.35 -13.46
C ARG A 218 -16.11 17.15 -12.46
N THR A 219 -17.35 17.30 -12.90
CA THR A 219 -18.57 17.13 -12.09
C THR A 219 -18.64 15.69 -11.59
N MET A 220 -18.49 14.73 -12.49
CA MET A 220 -18.43 13.30 -12.18
C MET A 220 -17.35 12.97 -11.15
N LEU A 221 -16.14 13.53 -11.29
CA LEU A 221 -15.06 13.27 -10.34
C LEU A 221 -15.34 13.85 -8.94
N LEU A 222 -15.90 15.06 -8.87
CA LEU A 222 -16.23 15.71 -7.61
C LEU A 222 -17.37 14.98 -6.88
N ASP A 223 -18.47 14.70 -7.59
CA ASP A 223 -19.62 13.99 -7.03
C ASP A 223 -19.27 12.57 -6.61
N GLY A 224 -18.50 11.86 -7.44
CA GLY A 224 -17.99 10.53 -7.12
C GLY A 224 -17.12 10.53 -5.85
N ALA A 225 -16.20 11.50 -5.73
CA ALA A 225 -15.33 11.59 -4.55
C ALA A 225 -16.13 11.85 -3.27
N LEU A 226 -17.12 12.76 -3.31
CA LEU A 226 -17.99 13.06 -2.17
C LEU A 226 -18.86 11.87 -1.79
N SER A 227 -19.49 11.22 -2.77
CA SER A 227 -20.31 10.02 -2.58
C SER A 227 -19.50 8.89 -1.95
N ARG A 228 -18.28 8.65 -2.43
CA ARG A 228 -17.38 7.63 -1.88
C ARG A 228 -16.99 7.90 -0.43
N MET A 229 -16.71 9.17 -0.09
CA MET A 229 -16.41 9.58 1.29
C MET A 229 -17.60 9.39 2.23
N LEU A 230 -18.83 9.59 1.76
CA LEU A 230 -20.06 9.35 2.54
C LEU A 230 -20.30 7.86 2.81
N ARG A 231 -20.09 6.99 1.81
CA ARG A 231 -20.24 5.53 1.99
C ARG A 231 -19.23 4.96 2.99
N GLY A 232 -18.10 5.64 3.16
CA GLY A 232 -17.04 5.25 4.09
C GLY A 232 -16.17 4.10 3.56
N GLU A 233 -14.91 4.08 4.00
CA GLU A 233 -13.95 3.01 3.72
C GLU A 233 -12.89 2.98 4.81
N ARG A 234 -11.95 2.04 4.74
CA ARG A 234 -10.73 2.06 5.57
C ARG A 234 -10.00 3.41 5.38
N PRO A 235 -9.48 4.04 6.45
CA PRO A 235 -8.90 5.38 6.38
C PRO A 235 -7.82 5.57 5.30
N ALA A 236 -7.02 4.55 5.01
CA ALA A 236 -5.99 4.62 3.98
C ALA A 236 -6.56 4.77 2.56
N ALA A 237 -7.68 4.11 2.27
CA ALA A 237 -8.32 4.16 0.95
C ALA A 237 -9.06 5.49 0.73
N LEU A 238 -9.67 6.05 1.78
CA LEU A 238 -10.34 7.36 1.73
C LEU A 238 -9.37 8.51 1.41
N ARG A 239 -8.08 8.39 1.75
CA ARG A 239 -7.09 9.45 1.47
C ARG A 239 -6.98 9.78 -0.01
N VAL A 240 -7.19 8.82 -0.89
CA VAL A 240 -7.10 9.03 -2.34
C VAL A 240 -8.23 9.94 -2.80
N PHE A 241 -9.45 9.73 -2.33
CA PHE A 241 -10.61 10.56 -2.68
C PHE A 241 -10.57 11.95 -2.04
N ILE A 242 -10.05 12.04 -0.81
CA ILE A 242 -9.72 13.33 -0.17
C ILE A 242 -8.67 14.08 -1.00
N GLY A 243 -7.61 13.39 -1.43
CA GLY A 243 -6.57 13.97 -2.27
C GLY A 243 -7.10 14.41 -3.64
N LEU A 244 -8.06 13.67 -4.21
CA LEU A 244 -8.73 14.04 -5.46
C LEU A 244 -9.54 15.32 -5.29
N HIS A 245 -10.33 15.41 -4.21
CA HIS A 245 -11.05 16.63 -3.87
C HIS A 245 -10.11 17.83 -3.71
N ASP A 246 -9.05 17.69 -2.90
CA ASP A 246 -8.06 18.76 -2.70
C ASP A 246 -7.33 19.12 -4.02
N ALA A 247 -7.12 18.17 -4.93
CA ALA A 247 -6.49 18.40 -6.23
C ALA A 247 -7.42 19.09 -7.24
N LEU A 248 -8.73 18.83 -7.18
CA LEU A 248 -9.73 19.51 -8.01
C LEU A 248 -9.89 20.98 -7.61
N VAL A 249 -9.62 21.34 -6.35
CA VAL A 249 -9.82 22.69 -5.79
C VAL A 249 -11.23 23.21 -6.12
N PRO A 250 -12.29 22.67 -5.49
CA PRO A 250 -13.66 23.05 -5.83
C PRO A 250 -13.92 24.53 -5.64
N THR A 251 -14.62 25.15 -6.58
CA THR A 251 -15.00 26.56 -6.51
C THR A 251 -16.07 26.79 -5.45
N GLY A 252 -16.27 28.05 -5.04
CA GLY A 252 -17.35 28.39 -4.10
C GLY A 252 -18.73 27.97 -4.59
N ASP A 253 -18.98 28.12 -5.90
CA ASP A 253 -20.25 27.73 -6.53
C ASP A 253 -20.41 26.20 -6.55
N GLU A 254 -19.37 25.46 -6.93
CA GLU A 254 -19.38 23.99 -6.89
C GLU A 254 -19.64 23.44 -5.47
N VAL A 255 -19.12 24.13 -4.45
CA VAL A 255 -19.36 23.81 -3.04
C VAL A 255 -20.79 24.14 -2.63
N ARG A 256 -21.34 25.28 -3.09
CA ARG A 256 -22.71 25.72 -2.79
C ARG A 256 -23.74 24.76 -3.40
N ASP A 257 -23.55 24.36 -4.65
CA ASP A 257 -24.42 23.39 -5.33
C ASP A 257 -24.48 22.03 -4.61
N ARG A 258 -23.43 21.71 -3.85
CA ARG A 258 -23.27 20.45 -3.10
C ARG A 258 -23.34 20.64 -1.59
N LEU A 259 -23.85 21.77 -1.13
CA LEU A 259 -23.89 22.13 0.29
C LEU A 259 -24.52 21.02 1.17
N PRO A 260 -25.67 20.40 0.81
CA PRO A 260 -26.25 19.32 1.60
C PRO A 260 -25.30 18.12 1.77
N THR A 261 -24.53 17.79 0.73
CA THR A 261 -23.57 16.69 0.74
C THR A 261 -22.39 16.99 1.68
N TYR A 262 -21.86 18.22 1.67
CA TYR A 262 -20.81 18.63 2.60
C TYR A 262 -21.30 18.70 4.05
N LEU A 263 -22.50 19.21 4.29
CA LEU A 263 -23.09 19.23 5.63
C LEU A 263 -23.29 17.81 6.18
N ARG A 264 -23.77 16.89 5.34
CA ARG A 264 -23.87 15.47 5.70
C ARG A 264 -22.50 14.83 5.96
N LEU A 265 -21.48 15.13 5.15
CA LEU A 265 -20.11 14.68 5.40
C LEU A 265 -19.56 15.22 6.73
N LEU A 266 -19.90 16.46 7.08
CA LEU A 266 -19.49 17.09 8.33
C LEU A 266 -20.17 16.44 9.55
N ALA A 267 -21.47 16.16 9.46
CA ALA A 267 -22.24 15.54 10.54
C ALA A 267 -21.91 14.06 10.74
N ASP A 268 -21.95 13.26 9.67
CA ASP A 268 -21.96 11.79 9.74
C ASP A 268 -20.71 11.14 9.14
N GLY A 269 -19.91 11.89 8.40
CA GLY A 269 -18.77 11.33 7.67
C GLY A 269 -17.65 10.82 8.58
N PRO A 270 -16.75 9.96 8.05
CA PRO A 270 -15.51 9.57 8.72
C PRO A 270 -14.69 10.82 9.12
N SER A 271 -13.94 10.75 10.23
CA SER A 271 -13.29 11.93 10.84
C SER A 271 -12.47 12.78 9.87
N THR A 272 -11.74 12.15 8.94
CA THR A 272 -10.93 12.86 7.93
C THR A 272 -11.78 13.55 6.86
N ALA A 273 -12.90 12.95 6.47
CA ALA A 273 -13.83 13.53 5.52
C ALA A 273 -14.64 14.67 6.15
N ALA A 274 -15.05 14.51 7.41
CA ALA A 274 -15.71 15.57 8.19
C ALA A 274 -14.78 16.78 8.37
N ALA A 275 -13.49 16.56 8.66
CA ALA A 275 -12.50 17.64 8.73
C ALA A 275 -12.29 18.34 7.37
N LEU A 276 -12.31 17.61 6.25
CA LEU A 276 -12.26 18.20 4.91
C LEU A 276 -13.51 19.04 4.62
N ALA A 277 -14.70 18.52 4.93
CA ALA A 277 -15.96 19.25 4.75
C ALA A 277 -15.98 20.55 5.58
N GLN A 278 -15.58 20.49 6.85
CA GLN A 278 -15.49 21.67 7.72
C GLN A 278 -14.54 22.73 7.13
N ARG A 279 -13.33 22.32 6.71
CA ARG A 279 -12.35 23.23 6.12
C ARG A 279 -12.85 23.87 4.83
N THR A 280 -13.61 23.12 4.03
CA THR A 280 -14.16 23.57 2.75
C THR A 280 -15.30 24.57 2.96
N LEU A 281 -16.27 24.21 3.81
CA LEU A 281 -17.42 25.08 4.14
C LEU A 281 -17.01 26.39 4.81
N ARG A 282 -15.99 26.37 5.67
CA ARG A 282 -15.45 27.57 6.33
C ARG A 282 -14.87 28.62 5.38
N LYS A 283 -14.51 28.24 4.15
CA LYS A 283 -13.96 29.15 3.14
C LYS A 283 -15.06 29.82 2.32
N LEU A 284 -16.32 29.38 2.43
CA LEU A 284 -17.44 29.96 1.72
C LEU A 284 -17.84 31.28 2.39
N PRO A 285 -17.84 32.42 1.69
CA PRO A 285 -18.16 33.73 2.28
C PRO A 285 -19.64 33.83 2.68
N ASP A 286 -20.53 33.29 1.85
CA ASP A 286 -21.99 33.35 2.03
C ASP A 286 -22.56 31.94 2.20
N ILE A 287 -22.26 31.31 3.34
CA ILE A 287 -22.86 30.01 3.69
C ILE A 287 -24.30 30.19 4.16
N ASP A 288 -25.19 29.28 3.74
CA ASP A 288 -26.53 29.18 4.30
C ASP A 288 -26.44 28.87 5.80
N LEU A 289 -26.68 29.91 6.60
CA LEU A 289 -26.57 29.84 8.05
C LEU A 289 -27.63 28.93 8.66
N ASP A 290 -28.82 28.84 8.05
CA ASP A 290 -29.89 27.99 8.56
C ASP A 290 -29.49 26.53 8.45
N ALA A 291 -29.08 26.10 7.25
CA ALA A 291 -28.61 24.74 7.01
C ALA A 291 -27.40 24.37 7.88
N LEU A 292 -26.47 25.32 8.10
CA LEU A 292 -25.32 25.11 8.99
C LEU A 292 -25.74 24.92 10.44
N LEU A 293 -26.66 25.76 10.95
CA LEU A 293 -27.12 25.70 12.33
C LEU A 293 -27.97 24.46 12.61
N ASP A 294 -28.73 23.98 11.64
CA ASP A 294 -29.49 22.74 11.76
C ASP A 294 -28.55 21.51 11.83
N THR A 295 -27.41 21.58 11.14
CA THR A 295 -26.40 20.51 11.12
C THR A 295 -25.48 20.55 12.36
N ALA A 296 -25.21 21.75 12.88
CA ALA A 296 -24.21 21.98 13.93
C ALA A 296 -24.40 21.15 15.22
N PRO A 297 -25.61 20.90 15.75
CA PRO A 297 -25.80 20.02 16.90
C PRO A 297 -25.20 18.62 16.72
N ALA A 298 -25.40 18.01 15.55
CA ALA A 298 -24.83 16.69 15.23
C ALA A 298 -23.29 16.74 15.25
N VAL A 299 -22.70 17.82 14.72
CA VAL A 299 -21.25 18.04 14.71
C VAL A 299 -20.69 18.25 16.11
N LEU A 300 -21.41 18.98 16.96
CA LEU A 300 -21.01 19.28 18.34
C LEU A 300 -21.08 18.06 19.26
N GLY A 301 -21.95 17.09 18.95
CA GLY A 301 -22.04 15.81 19.66
C GLY A 301 -20.97 14.77 19.27
N ARG A 302 -20.11 15.08 18.30
CA ARG A 302 -19.10 14.13 17.80
C ARG A 302 -17.96 13.90 18.80
N PRO A 303 -17.36 12.69 18.86
CA PRO A 303 -16.29 12.39 19.81
C PRO A 303 -14.93 13.06 19.48
N GLU A 304 -14.74 13.60 18.28
CA GLU A 304 -13.46 14.18 17.85
C GLU A 304 -13.24 15.62 18.39
N LYS A 305 -12.60 15.74 19.56
CA LYS A 305 -12.35 17.03 20.25
C LYS A 305 -11.80 18.15 19.34
N THR A 306 -10.86 17.84 18.44
CA THR A 306 -10.26 18.85 17.55
C THR A 306 -11.28 19.43 16.57
N LEU A 307 -12.15 18.58 16.01
CA LEU A 307 -13.19 18.99 15.06
C LEU A 307 -14.27 19.80 15.78
N VAL A 308 -14.71 19.35 16.97
CA VAL A 308 -15.70 20.06 17.78
C VAL A 308 -15.19 21.44 18.22
N ARG A 309 -13.94 21.53 18.71
CA ARG A 309 -13.34 22.82 19.06
C ARG A 309 -13.23 23.77 17.87
N ALA A 310 -12.92 23.24 16.68
CA ALA A 310 -12.91 24.02 15.45
C ALA A 310 -14.32 24.50 15.07
N GLN A 311 -15.35 23.69 15.30
CA GLN A 311 -16.75 24.05 15.07
C GLN A 311 -17.22 25.15 16.03
N LEU A 312 -16.94 25.01 17.33
CA LEU A 312 -17.25 26.04 18.34
C LEU A 312 -16.60 27.38 18.00
N SER A 313 -15.34 27.36 17.58
CA SER A 313 -14.60 28.56 17.16
C SER A 313 -15.24 29.22 15.92
N TRP A 314 -15.68 28.41 14.95
CA TRP A 314 -16.33 28.91 13.76
C TRP A 314 -17.70 29.53 14.06
N LEU A 315 -18.52 28.90 14.91
CA LEU A 315 -19.81 29.44 15.36
C LEU A 315 -19.64 30.74 16.15
N ASP A 316 -18.65 30.84 17.05
CA ASP A 316 -18.34 32.11 17.76
C ASP A 316 -17.94 33.22 16.78
N GLN A 317 -17.18 32.90 15.73
CA GLN A 317 -16.86 33.86 14.67
C GLN A 317 -18.12 34.34 13.94
N LEU A 318 -19.01 33.41 13.55
CA LEU A 318 -20.27 33.74 12.87
C LEU A 318 -21.22 34.57 13.74
N ALA A 319 -21.28 34.31 15.05
CA ALA A 319 -22.08 35.10 16.00
C ALA A 319 -21.58 36.54 16.12
N ARG A 320 -20.26 36.77 16.07
CA ARG A 320 -19.68 38.12 16.07
C ARG A 320 -19.98 38.87 14.77
N GLN A 321 -19.98 38.17 13.64
CA GLN A 321 -20.26 38.74 12.32
C GLN A 321 -21.76 39.02 12.13
N ASN A 322 -22.63 38.16 12.65
CA ASN A 322 -24.09 38.23 12.48
C ASN A 322 -24.78 38.50 13.82
N ARG A 323 -24.67 39.73 14.33
CA ARG A 323 -25.23 40.10 15.65
C ARG A 323 -26.73 39.80 15.80
N ALA A 324 -27.51 39.92 14.72
CA ALA A 324 -28.94 39.61 14.73
C ALA A 324 -29.24 38.11 15.00
N GLN A 325 -28.33 37.21 14.60
CA GLN A 325 -28.47 35.76 14.76
C GLN A 325 -27.67 35.22 15.96
N ALA A 326 -26.99 36.09 16.71
CA ALA A 326 -26.10 35.68 17.80
C ALA A 326 -26.81 34.86 18.88
N ALA A 327 -28.06 35.19 19.23
CA ALA A 327 -28.85 34.45 20.21
C ALA A 327 -29.17 33.02 19.75
N ARG A 328 -29.50 32.83 18.45
CA ARG A 328 -29.76 31.52 17.87
C ARG A 328 -28.48 30.67 17.82
N ILE A 329 -27.36 31.28 17.44
CA ILE A 329 -26.05 30.61 17.45
C ILE A 329 -25.65 30.23 18.88
N ALA A 330 -25.93 31.08 19.87
CA ALA A 330 -25.67 30.83 21.28
C ALA A 330 -26.46 29.61 21.81
N ALA A 331 -27.71 29.44 21.38
CA ALA A 331 -28.51 28.25 21.70
C ALA A 331 -27.91 26.97 21.10
N VAL A 332 -27.39 27.02 19.86
CA VAL A 332 -26.68 25.89 19.24
C VAL A 332 -25.37 25.57 19.96
N LEU A 333 -24.60 26.59 20.33
CA LEU A 333 -23.37 26.42 21.12
C LEU A 333 -23.65 25.72 22.45
N ALA A 334 -24.78 26.02 23.11
CA ALA A 334 -25.17 25.42 24.38
C ALA A 334 -25.41 23.91 24.29
N VAL A 335 -25.77 23.36 23.12
CA VAL A 335 -25.94 21.90 22.93
C VAL A 335 -24.65 21.13 23.27
N ALA A 336 -23.48 21.72 23.04
CA ALA A 336 -22.21 21.06 23.36
C ALA A 336 -21.82 21.15 24.85
N ALA A 337 -22.61 21.82 25.70
CA ALA A 337 -22.37 21.85 27.15
C ALA A 337 -22.53 20.47 27.80
N ASP A 338 -23.28 19.56 27.18
CA ASP A 338 -23.45 18.16 27.62
C ASP A 338 -22.39 17.21 27.02
N HIS A 339 -21.36 17.75 26.35
CA HIS A 339 -20.35 16.93 25.69
C HIS A 339 -19.50 16.14 26.71
N PRO A 340 -19.20 14.85 26.50
CA PRO A 340 -18.50 13.99 27.48
C PRO A 340 -17.07 14.45 27.82
N ALA A 341 -16.48 15.30 26.98
CA ALA A 341 -15.22 15.96 27.28
C ALA A 341 -15.47 17.29 27.98
N VAL A 342 -15.16 17.36 29.28
CA VAL A 342 -15.35 18.53 30.16
C VAL A 342 -14.75 19.80 29.56
N ASP A 343 -13.53 19.72 29.01
CA ASP A 343 -12.85 20.84 28.38
C ASP A 343 -13.59 21.45 27.17
N VAL A 344 -14.40 20.64 26.49
CA VAL A 344 -15.25 21.07 25.36
C VAL A 344 -16.57 21.63 25.90
N ALA A 345 -17.17 20.98 26.89
CA ALA A 345 -18.38 21.42 27.56
C ALA A 345 -18.23 22.81 28.19
N ASP A 346 -17.18 23.03 28.98
CA ASP A 346 -16.88 24.32 29.62
C ASP A 346 -16.71 25.43 28.58
N ARG A 347 -16.00 25.13 27.48
CA ARG A 347 -15.79 26.09 26.39
C ARG A 347 -17.10 26.42 25.69
N ALA A 348 -17.96 25.43 25.47
CA ALA A 348 -19.25 25.62 24.83
C ALA A 348 -20.18 26.47 25.70
N ALA A 349 -20.27 26.18 27.00
CA ALA A 349 -21.04 26.97 27.96
C ALA A 349 -20.53 28.42 28.06
N ALA A 350 -19.20 28.63 28.11
CA ALA A 350 -18.60 29.96 28.12
C ALA A 350 -18.91 30.76 26.84
N LEU A 351 -18.87 30.12 25.67
CA LEU A 351 -19.21 30.78 24.40
C LEU A 351 -20.71 31.07 24.27
N ALA A 352 -21.58 30.18 24.74
CA ALA A 352 -23.03 30.41 24.78
C ALA A 352 -23.38 31.59 25.70
N ALA A 353 -22.80 31.64 26.91
CA ALA A 353 -23.01 32.73 27.87
C ALA A 353 -22.53 34.08 27.32
N LYS A 354 -21.37 34.10 26.64
CA LYS A 354 -20.82 35.29 25.99
C LYS A 354 -21.78 35.93 24.98
N HIS A 355 -22.58 35.11 24.29
CA HIS A 355 -23.56 35.57 23.28
C HIS A 355 -24.99 35.64 23.82
N GLY A 356 -25.17 35.66 25.14
CA GLY A 356 -26.45 35.93 25.80
C GLY A 356 -27.32 34.71 26.10
N HIS A 357 -26.80 33.48 25.97
CA HIS A 357 -27.53 32.26 26.31
C HIS A 357 -27.01 31.64 27.61
N ARG A 358 -27.85 31.64 28.66
CA ARG A 358 -27.47 31.16 29.98
C ARG A 358 -27.74 29.65 30.09
N VAL A 359 -26.68 28.85 30.01
CA VAL A 359 -26.72 27.42 30.31
C VAL A 359 -26.78 27.24 31.84
N ALA A 360 -27.59 26.31 32.33
CA ALA A 360 -27.61 25.97 33.75
C ALA A 360 -26.20 25.51 34.18
N ALA A 361 -25.68 26.06 35.28
CA ALA A 361 -24.29 25.88 35.68
C ALA A 361 -23.98 24.38 35.95
N PRO A 362 -23.01 23.78 35.24
CA PRO A 362 -22.42 22.52 35.68
C PRO A 362 -21.58 22.76 36.94
N ALA A 363 -21.55 21.77 37.83
CA ALA A 363 -20.78 21.83 39.07
C ALA A 363 -19.29 22.09 38.76
N GLU A 364 -18.72 23.13 39.39
CA GLU A 364 -17.29 23.44 39.31
C GLU A 364 -16.46 22.29 39.87
N VAL A 365 -15.79 21.54 39.00
CA VAL A 365 -14.67 20.69 39.40
C VAL A 365 -13.38 21.44 39.10
N ARG A 366 -12.75 21.91 40.17
CA ARG A 366 -11.43 22.56 40.17
C ARG A 366 -10.38 21.56 39.66
N HIS A 367 -9.83 21.81 38.47
CA HIS A 367 -8.66 21.05 38.01
C HIS A 367 -7.40 21.52 38.74
N VAL A 368 -6.78 20.62 39.50
CA VAL A 368 -5.39 20.71 39.93
C VAL A 368 -4.52 20.41 38.70
N GLY A 369 -3.51 21.24 38.45
CA GLY A 369 -2.59 21.05 37.33
C GLY A 369 -1.78 19.77 37.53
N ASP A 370 -2.04 18.75 36.70
CA ASP A 370 -1.15 17.61 36.58
C ASP A 370 0.13 18.06 35.87
N ALA A 371 1.16 18.38 36.65
CA ALA A 371 2.52 18.38 36.16
C ALA A 371 2.84 16.95 35.70
N LEU A 372 2.94 16.74 34.39
CA LEU A 372 3.38 15.47 33.85
C LEU A 372 4.76 15.14 34.45
N PRO A 373 4.99 13.91 34.92
CA PRO A 373 6.32 13.51 35.36
C PRO A 373 7.32 13.68 34.19
N PRO A 374 8.60 13.97 34.50
CA PRO A 374 9.63 14.12 33.47
C PRO A 374 9.63 12.87 32.57
N VAL A 375 9.71 13.09 31.25
CA VAL A 375 9.73 12.00 30.28
C VAL A 375 10.90 11.08 30.65
N PRO A 376 10.66 9.79 30.93
CA PRO A 376 11.74 8.88 31.27
C PRO A 376 12.73 8.81 30.11
N PRO A 377 14.03 8.63 30.38
CA PRO A 377 15.03 8.49 29.33
C PRO A 377 14.64 7.34 28.38
N PRO A 378 14.85 7.50 27.06
CA PRO A 378 14.48 6.47 26.10
C PRO A 378 15.24 5.17 26.41
N ALA A 379 14.52 4.05 26.40
CA ALA A 379 15.10 2.72 26.57
C ALA A 379 16.12 2.43 25.44
N PRO A 380 17.14 1.58 25.70
CA PRO A 380 18.06 1.14 24.65
C PRO A 380 17.31 0.41 23.53
N ALA A 381 17.82 0.51 22.29
CA ALA A 381 17.32 -0.27 21.18
C ALA A 381 17.54 -1.78 21.43
N PRO A 382 16.70 -2.67 20.85
CA PRO A 382 16.95 -4.10 20.92
C PRO A 382 18.33 -4.44 20.32
N PRO A 383 19.01 -5.49 20.82
CA PRO A 383 20.35 -5.85 20.35
C PRO A 383 20.37 -6.18 18.85
N PRO A 384 21.50 -5.97 18.16
CA PRO A 384 21.63 -6.32 16.75
C PRO A 384 21.46 -7.84 16.55
N ILE A 385 21.00 -8.23 15.38
CA ILE A 385 20.93 -9.65 15.00
C ILE A 385 22.35 -10.10 14.67
N THR A 386 22.84 -11.11 15.40
CA THR A 386 24.21 -11.63 15.23
C THR A 386 24.26 -13.02 14.60
N HIS A 387 23.14 -13.75 14.57
CA HIS A 387 23.07 -15.11 14.05
C HIS A 387 22.26 -15.19 12.74
N PRO A 388 22.74 -15.94 11.72
CA PRO A 388 22.03 -16.14 10.46
C PRO A 388 20.60 -16.69 10.59
N ASP A 389 20.36 -17.57 11.56
CA ASP A 389 19.04 -18.19 11.76
C ASP A 389 18.01 -17.19 12.30
N GLU A 390 18.39 -16.37 13.29
CA GLU A 390 17.54 -15.26 13.77
C GLU A 390 17.25 -14.26 12.63
N LEU A 391 18.25 -13.97 11.79
CA LEU A 391 18.06 -13.11 10.62
C LEU A 391 17.06 -13.71 9.63
N ALA A 392 17.13 -15.02 9.39
CA ALA A 392 16.19 -15.73 8.53
C ALA A 392 14.76 -15.73 9.11
N GLU A 393 14.61 -15.91 10.42
CA GLU A 393 13.31 -15.82 11.11
C GLU A 393 12.68 -14.44 11.00
N GLU A 394 13.45 -13.38 11.23
CA GLU A 394 12.97 -11.99 11.14
C GLU A 394 12.59 -11.60 9.70
N ILE A 395 13.33 -12.08 8.70
CA ILE A 395 13.00 -11.90 7.28
C ILE A 395 11.75 -12.73 6.90
N ALA A 396 11.61 -13.95 7.41
CA ALA A 396 10.41 -14.76 7.20
C ALA A 396 9.16 -14.09 7.82
N ALA A 397 9.30 -13.51 9.01
CA ALA A 397 8.24 -12.74 9.66
C ALA A 397 7.84 -11.49 8.85
N LEU A 398 8.83 -10.76 8.31
CA LEU A 398 8.61 -9.63 7.41
C LEU A 398 7.83 -10.04 6.15
N PHE A 399 8.15 -11.19 5.57
CA PHE A 399 7.47 -11.70 4.38
C PHE A 399 6.07 -12.28 4.66
N GLY A 400 5.85 -12.84 5.85
CA GLY A 400 4.57 -13.38 6.30
C GLY A 400 3.49 -12.34 6.62
N GLY A 401 3.76 -11.04 6.43
CA GLY A 401 2.80 -9.97 6.70
C GLY A 401 2.64 -9.61 8.18
N SER A 402 3.52 -10.13 9.04
CA SER A 402 3.68 -9.58 10.39
C SER A 402 4.15 -8.14 10.26
N SER A 403 3.54 -7.21 11.01
CA SER A 403 3.96 -5.81 10.98
C SER A 403 5.32 -5.67 11.65
N THR A 404 6.41 -5.84 10.89
CA THR A 404 7.75 -5.46 11.33
C THR A 404 7.72 -3.96 11.62
N ASP A 405 7.99 -3.59 12.87
CA ASP A 405 8.10 -2.20 13.23
C ASP A 405 9.38 -1.58 12.65
N ALA A 406 9.54 -0.26 12.80
CA ALA A 406 10.69 0.43 12.20
C ALA A 406 12.04 -0.09 12.76
N LEU A 407 12.09 -0.48 14.04
CA LEU A 407 13.28 -1.02 14.67
C LEU A 407 13.62 -2.42 14.16
N GLY A 408 12.62 -3.28 13.98
CA GLY A 408 12.81 -4.61 13.38
C GLY A 408 13.39 -4.53 11.98
N LEU A 409 12.93 -3.59 11.16
CA LEU A 409 13.52 -3.36 9.84
C LEU A 409 14.98 -2.89 9.94
N ASP A 410 15.29 -1.93 10.83
CA ASP A 410 16.67 -1.48 11.01
C ASP A 410 17.59 -2.60 11.54
N ARG A 411 17.10 -3.49 12.41
CA ARG A 411 17.82 -4.68 12.88
C ARG A 411 18.11 -5.67 11.75
N ILE A 412 17.15 -5.89 10.84
CA ILE A 412 17.33 -6.73 9.65
C ILE A 412 18.40 -6.13 8.74
N LEU A 413 18.35 -4.81 8.47
CA LEU A 413 19.32 -4.14 7.61
C LEU A 413 20.74 -4.18 8.19
N ASP A 414 20.89 -3.96 9.50
CA ASP A 414 22.17 -4.03 10.21
C ASP A 414 22.69 -5.48 10.30
N GLY A 415 21.80 -6.44 10.61
CA GLY A 415 22.09 -7.87 10.68
C GLY A 415 22.57 -8.43 9.34
N LEU A 416 21.99 -8.00 8.21
CA LEU A 416 22.47 -8.38 6.88
C LEU A 416 23.94 -8.01 6.67
N ILE A 417 24.37 -6.82 7.10
CA ILE A 417 25.77 -6.41 6.97
C ILE A 417 26.69 -7.21 7.90
N ARG A 418 26.29 -7.38 9.16
CA ARG A 418 27.09 -8.11 10.16
C ARG A 418 27.23 -9.59 9.81
N SER A 419 26.11 -10.28 9.58
CA SER A 419 26.10 -11.72 9.29
C SER A 419 26.84 -12.05 7.98
N THR A 420 26.68 -11.23 6.94
CA THR A 420 27.42 -11.45 5.67
C THR A 420 28.91 -11.20 5.80
N ALA A 421 29.33 -10.30 6.69
CA ALA A 421 30.74 -10.06 6.98
C ALA A 421 31.36 -11.14 7.87
N THR A 422 30.59 -11.72 8.79
CA THR A 422 31.02 -12.80 9.68
C THR A 422 31.11 -14.13 8.92
N ASP A 423 30.04 -14.54 8.26
CA ASP A 423 29.98 -15.76 7.46
C ASP A 423 28.92 -15.63 6.37
N ARG A 424 29.37 -15.23 5.17
CA ARG A 424 28.52 -15.10 3.99
C ARG A 424 27.86 -16.43 3.62
N ALA A 425 28.60 -17.54 3.67
CA ALA A 425 28.10 -18.83 3.21
C ALA A 425 26.98 -19.35 4.13
N ALA A 426 27.19 -19.27 5.46
CA ALA A 426 26.16 -19.61 6.43
C ALA A 426 24.94 -18.67 6.32
N THR A 427 25.16 -17.37 6.09
CA THR A 427 24.06 -16.41 5.89
C THR A 427 23.23 -16.75 4.65
N VAL A 428 23.86 -17.06 3.52
CA VAL A 428 23.15 -17.46 2.30
C VAL A 428 22.38 -18.77 2.52
N ALA A 429 23.00 -19.76 3.17
CA ALA A 429 22.37 -21.04 3.46
C ALA A 429 21.11 -20.90 4.33
N ALA A 430 21.18 -20.07 5.39
CA ALA A 430 20.04 -19.81 6.28
C ALA A 430 18.90 -19.05 5.57
N LEU A 431 19.22 -18.10 4.70
CA LEU A 431 18.23 -17.28 3.99
C LEU A 431 17.56 -18.01 2.81
N THR A 432 18.27 -18.90 2.13
CA THR A 432 17.80 -19.52 0.88
C THR A 432 16.40 -20.14 0.97
N PRO A 433 16.06 -20.96 1.99
CA PRO A 433 14.71 -21.54 2.12
C PRO A 433 13.60 -20.49 2.31
N VAL A 434 13.92 -19.36 2.98
CA VAL A 434 12.98 -18.26 3.21
C VAL A 434 12.76 -17.45 1.93
N LEU A 435 13.84 -17.17 1.20
CA LEU A 435 13.79 -16.43 -0.06
C LEU A 435 13.08 -17.22 -1.16
N ASP A 436 13.28 -18.54 -1.22
CA ASP A 436 12.61 -19.43 -2.17
C ASP A 436 11.10 -19.49 -1.91
N ARG A 437 10.71 -19.75 -0.65
CA ARG A 437 9.29 -19.78 -0.23
C ARG A 437 8.57 -18.46 -0.48
N ALA A 438 9.26 -17.33 -0.32
CA ALA A 438 8.71 -16.00 -0.59
C ALA A 438 8.72 -15.63 -2.09
N GLY A 439 9.26 -16.50 -2.94
CA GLY A 439 9.40 -16.27 -4.38
C GLY A 439 10.33 -15.10 -4.71
N VAL A 440 11.32 -14.79 -3.86
CA VAL A 440 12.33 -13.73 -4.08
C VAL A 440 13.40 -14.20 -5.09
N LEU A 441 13.68 -15.50 -5.11
CA LEU A 441 14.61 -16.12 -6.06
C LEU A 441 13.94 -16.42 -7.42
N ALA A 442 12.61 -16.50 -7.45
CA ALA A 442 11.85 -16.73 -8.68
C ALA A 442 12.09 -15.59 -9.69
N TRP A 443 12.34 -15.96 -10.96
CA TRP A 443 12.66 -15.03 -12.05
C TRP A 443 11.50 -14.06 -12.37
N SER A 444 10.27 -14.35 -11.92
CA SER A 444 9.03 -13.55 -12.11
C SER A 444 8.74 -12.53 -11.00
N SER A 445 9.51 -12.51 -9.93
CA SER A 445 9.43 -11.46 -8.93
C SER A 445 10.26 -10.26 -9.36
N ARG A 446 9.80 -9.04 -9.05
CA ARG A 446 10.62 -7.81 -9.01
C ARG A 446 11.09 -7.58 -7.59
N PRO A 447 12.02 -8.39 -7.05
CA PRO A 447 12.38 -8.32 -5.64
C PRO A 447 13.01 -6.97 -5.28
N GLU A 448 13.59 -6.25 -6.23
CA GLU A 448 14.08 -4.87 -6.11
C GLU A 448 13.00 -3.84 -5.73
N GLU A 449 11.72 -4.13 -5.97
CA GLU A 449 10.61 -3.25 -5.57
C GLU A 449 9.96 -3.70 -4.26
N ARG A 450 10.16 -4.97 -3.86
CA ARG A 450 9.62 -5.53 -2.62
C ARG A 450 10.31 -4.93 -1.40
N PHE A 451 9.51 -4.62 -0.39
CA PHE A 451 9.97 -4.05 0.89
C PHE A 451 10.83 -2.77 0.70
N GLY A 452 10.57 -2.04 -0.38
CA GLY A 452 11.26 -0.81 -0.78
C GLY A 452 12.76 -1.01 -1.03
N GLY A 453 13.10 -2.02 -1.84
CA GLY A 453 14.47 -2.30 -2.26
C GLY A 453 15.04 -3.61 -1.73
N LEU A 454 14.58 -4.06 -0.55
CA LEU A 454 15.30 -5.08 0.23
C LEU A 454 15.36 -6.44 -0.47
N GLY A 455 14.32 -6.81 -1.22
CA GLY A 455 14.34 -8.07 -1.97
C GLY A 455 15.46 -8.12 -3.01
N GLY A 456 15.80 -6.99 -3.63
CA GLY A 456 16.92 -6.90 -4.57
C GLY A 456 18.25 -7.18 -3.89
N ALA A 457 18.47 -6.64 -2.69
CA ALA A 457 19.68 -6.90 -1.91
C ALA A 457 19.78 -8.37 -1.48
N LEU A 458 18.67 -8.97 -1.08
CA LEU A 458 18.58 -10.38 -0.69
C LEU A 458 18.83 -11.32 -1.88
N ARG A 459 18.33 -10.98 -3.07
CA ARG A 459 18.57 -11.73 -4.31
C ARG A 459 20.05 -11.69 -4.70
N ILE A 460 20.66 -10.51 -4.64
CA ILE A 460 22.09 -10.30 -4.90
C ILE A 460 22.93 -11.14 -3.91
N LEU A 461 22.58 -11.12 -2.62
CA LEU A 461 23.26 -11.91 -1.61
C LEU A 461 23.17 -13.42 -1.92
N ALA A 462 22.01 -13.90 -2.35
CA ALA A 462 21.75 -15.31 -2.63
C ALA A 462 22.42 -15.85 -3.91
N GLY A 463 23.04 -15.00 -4.75
CA GLY A 463 23.81 -15.47 -5.90
C GLY A 463 22.97 -15.98 -7.09
N SER A 464 21.80 -15.38 -7.34
CA SER A 464 20.97 -15.70 -8.53
C SER A 464 21.75 -15.49 -9.84
N GLU A 465 21.48 -16.34 -10.86
CA GLU A 465 22.11 -16.34 -12.20
C GLU A 465 22.10 -15.00 -12.96
N ASP A 466 21.26 -14.05 -12.57
CA ASP A 466 21.27 -12.66 -13.07
C ASP A 466 21.58 -11.70 -11.89
N PRO A 467 22.86 -11.46 -11.57
CA PRO A 467 23.28 -10.63 -10.45
C PRO A 467 23.23 -9.13 -10.78
N ALA A 468 22.72 -8.74 -11.96
CA ALA A 468 22.74 -7.37 -12.40
C ALA A 468 21.91 -6.47 -11.43
N PRO A 469 22.53 -5.48 -10.77
CA PRO A 469 21.80 -4.55 -9.93
C PRO A 469 20.79 -3.79 -10.80
N PRO A 470 19.59 -3.48 -10.27
CA PRO A 470 18.63 -2.66 -11.00
C PRO A 470 19.30 -1.34 -11.43
N ARG A 471 19.17 -0.95 -12.72
CA ARG A 471 19.73 0.32 -13.23
C ARG A 471 19.32 1.53 -12.37
N SER A 472 18.15 1.46 -11.74
CA SER A 472 17.66 2.46 -10.79
C SER A 472 18.57 2.66 -9.57
N TRP A 473 19.30 1.64 -9.11
CA TRP A 473 20.22 1.74 -7.97
C TRP A 473 21.50 2.47 -8.32
N GLN A 474 22.04 2.23 -9.52
CA GLN A 474 23.21 2.99 -10.02
C GLN A 474 22.88 4.48 -10.16
N VAL A 475 21.66 4.80 -10.63
CA VAL A 475 21.16 6.19 -10.67
C VAL A 475 20.99 6.76 -9.27
N LEU A 476 20.41 6.02 -8.32
CA LEU A 476 20.22 6.49 -6.94
C LEU A 476 21.56 6.78 -6.25
N LEU A 477 22.54 5.88 -6.38
CA LEU A 477 23.85 6.04 -5.75
C LEU A 477 24.65 7.19 -6.39
N SER A 478 24.62 7.33 -7.72
CA SER A 478 25.34 8.40 -8.42
C SER A 478 24.73 9.78 -8.16
N THR A 479 23.41 9.92 -8.27
CA THR A 479 22.70 11.18 -8.00
C THR A 479 22.84 11.62 -6.55
N TRP A 480 22.79 10.69 -5.59
CA TRP A 480 22.98 11.00 -4.17
C TRP A 480 24.41 11.48 -3.87
N GLY A 481 25.42 10.84 -4.49
CA GLY A 481 26.82 11.27 -4.37
C GLY A 481 27.05 12.68 -4.93
N GLN A 482 26.50 12.98 -6.10
CA GLN A 482 26.58 14.32 -6.72
C GLN A 482 25.86 15.40 -5.88
N GLN A 483 24.73 15.06 -5.26
CA GLN A 483 23.99 15.98 -4.39
C GLN A 483 24.74 16.31 -3.10
N GLN A 484 25.42 15.34 -2.48
CA GLN A 484 26.24 15.62 -1.30
C GLN A 484 27.45 16.49 -1.64
N ALA A 485 28.11 16.25 -2.78
CA ALA A 485 29.27 17.03 -3.21
C ALA A 485 28.92 18.49 -3.57
N SER A 486 27.73 18.73 -4.13
CA SER A 486 27.27 20.07 -4.54
C SER A 486 26.66 20.91 -3.40
N GLY A 487 26.36 20.31 -2.24
CA GLY A 487 25.74 21.02 -1.11
C GLY A 487 24.32 21.55 -1.38
N GLN A 488 23.75 21.28 -2.55
CA GLN A 488 22.41 21.72 -2.94
C GLN A 488 21.36 20.87 -2.22
N ARG A 489 20.53 21.52 -1.39
CA ARG A 489 19.30 20.89 -0.92
C ARG A 489 18.31 20.82 -2.09
N PRO A 490 17.72 19.65 -2.36
CA PRO A 490 16.55 19.59 -3.22
C PRO A 490 15.48 20.53 -2.68
N ALA A 491 14.73 21.19 -3.57
CA ALA A 491 13.48 21.86 -3.21
C ALA A 491 12.38 20.86 -2.79
N ASP A 492 12.70 19.56 -2.76
CA ASP A 492 11.77 18.49 -2.44
C ASP A 492 11.29 18.55 -0.98
N PRO A 493 9.99 18.43 -0.72
CA PRO A 493 9.43 18.17 0.60
C PRO A 493 10.08 16.97 1.31
N GLN A 494 10.21 17.12 2.63
CA GLN A 494 11.00 16.27 3.54
C GLN A 494 10.71 14.76 3.40
N GLN A 495 9.48 14.37 3.04
CA GLN A 495 9.10 12.97 2.89
C GLN A 495 9.70 12.29 1.64
N ALA A 496 9.79 13.00 0.51
CA ALA A 496 10.46 12.48 -0.69
C ALA A 496 11.96 12.27 -0.46
N VAL A 497 12.60 13.21 0.25
CA VAL A 497 14.01 13.09 0.64
C VAL A 497 14.23 11.87 1.53
N LEU A 498 13.37 11.64 2.53
CA LEU A 498 13.48 10.46 3.42
C LEU A 498 13.21 9.14 2.69
N ARG A 499 12.29 9.11 1.72
CA ARG A 499 12.05 7.92 0.87
C ARG A 499 13.22 7.61 -0.03
N ARG A 500 13.77 8.63 -0.69
CA ARG A 500 14.96 8.51 -1.53
C ARG A 500 16.15 8.04 -0.69
N LEU A 501 16.38 8.66 0.46
CA LEU A 501 17.38 8.24 1.44
C LEU A 501 17.25 6.76 1.82
N ARG A 502 16.04 6.30 2.16
CA ARG A 502 15.80 4.88 2.48
C ARG A 502 16.13 3.96 1.31
N ARG A 503 15.70 4.29 0.08
CA ARG A 503 16.00 3.49 -1.12
C ARG A 503 17.50 3.48 -1.43
N THR A 504 18.18 4.61 -1.29
CA THR A 504 19.62 4.72 -1.47
C THR A 504 20.38 3.90 -0.43
N ARG A 505 19.96 3.92 0.85
CA ARG A 505 20.55 3.05 1.89
C ARG A 505 20.44 1.56 1.56
N VAL A 506 19.28 1.13 1.04
CA VAL A 506 19.11 -0.27 0.63
C VAL A 506 19.99 -0.61 -0.57
N ALA A 507 20.20 0.32 -1.50
CA ALA A 507 21.18 0.15 -2.59
C ALA A 507 22.63 0.08 -2.08
N GLU A 508 23.00 0.86 -1.06
CA GLU A 508 24.32 0.77 -0.41
C GLU A 508 24.53 -0.60 0.27
N ILE A 509 23.50 -1.12 0.94
CA ILE A 509 23.50 -2.47 1.54
C ILE A 509 23.61 -3.53 0.45
N GLY A 510 22.81 -3.41 -0.60
CA GLY A 510 22.86 -4.28 -1.78
C GLY A 510 24.27 -4.37 -2.37
N ARG A 511 24.97 -3.22 -2.45
CA ARG A 511 26.37 -3.15 -2.89
C ARG A 511 27.31 -3.88 -1.96
N ALA A 512 27.16 -3.71 -0.66
CA ALA A 512 28.01 -4.38 0.31
C ALA A 512 27.84 -5.91 0.31
N VAL A 513 26.61 -6.39 0.07
CA VAL A 513 26.32 -7.82 0.05
C VAL A 513 26.53 -8.48 -1.32
N ALA A 514 26.98 -7.75 -2.35
CA ALA A 514 27.19 -8.30 -3.69
C ALA A 514 28.49 -9.14 -3.84
N GLY A 515 29.44 -9.02 -2.92
CA GLY A 515 30.72 -9.74 -2.98
C GLY A 515 31.67 -9.24 -4.08
N ALA A 516 32.86 -9.85 -4.19
CA ALA A 516 33.96 -9.40 -5.07
C ALA A 516 33.71 -9.62 -6.58
N GLY A 517 32.74 -10.47 -6.96
CA GLY A 517 32.38 -10.74 -8.36
C GLY A 517 31.47 -9.69 -9.02
N ALA A 518 30.99 -8.70 -8.27
CA ALA A 518 30.10 -7.65 -8.75
C ALA A 518 30.84 -6.39 -9.23
N ALA A 519 31.91 -6.58 -10.02
CA ALA A 519 32.80 -5.49 -10.47
C ALA A 519 32.05 -4.38 -11.23
N GLU A 520 30.96 -4.70 -11.93
CA GLU A 520 30.09 -3.71 -12.60
C GLU A 520 29.25 -2.87 -11.63
N PHE A 521 29.04 -3.34 -10.39
CA PHE A 521 28.25 -2.63 -9.37
C PHE A 521 29.10 -1.71 -8.48
N THR A 522 30.42 -1.93 -8.45
CA THR A 522 31.40 -1.07 -7.79
C THR A 522 31.89 0.00 -8.78
N GLY A 523 31.07 1.03 -9.02
CA GLY A 523 31.43 2.14 -9.91
C GLY A 523 32.68 2.93 -9.45
N PRO A 524 33.20 3.86 -10.28
CA PRO A 524 34.52 4.50 -10.13
C PRO A 524 34.69 5.49 -8.94
N GLY A 525 33.88 5.39 -7.89
CA GLY A 525 33.91 6.29 -6.72
C GLY A 525 33.89 5.61 -5.35
N THR A 526 34.20 4.31 -5.26
CA THR A 526 34.13 3.53 -4.01
C THR A 526 35.47 3.41 -3.27
N THR A 527 36.56 3.89 -3.85
CA THR A 527 37.88 3.94 -3.23
C THR A 527 37.84 4.87 -2.00
N GLY A 528 37.94 4.29 -0.80
CA GLY A 528 37.93 5.01 0.49
C GLY A 528 36.69 4.85 1.37
N LEU A 529 35.63 4.16 0.89
CA LEU A 529 34.50 3.78 1.73
C LEU A 529 34.86 2.61 2.66
N ALA A 530 34.38 2.65 3.89
CA ALA A 530 34.56 1.58 4.86
C ALA A 530 33.79 0.31 4.44
N GLY A 531 34.46 -0.82 4.49
CA GLY A 531 33.78 -2.10 4.72
C GLY A 531 33.18 -2.05 6.13
N LEU A 532 31.86 -1.85 6.21
CA LEU A 532 31.16 -1.72 7.50
C LEU A 532 31.19 -3.02 8.32
N GLY A 533 31.34 -4.17 7.65
CA GLY A 533 31.76 -5.43 8.28
C GLY A 533 31.01 -5.80 9.57
N GLY A 534 31.72 -6.42 10.52
CA GLY A 534 31.22 -6.70 11.86
C GLY A 534 30.87 -5.46 12.71
N ALA A 535 31.20 -4.25 12.27
CA ALA A 535 30.85 -2.99 12.95
C ALA A 535 29.40 -2.54 12.66
N GLY A 536 28.82 -2.99 11.54
CA GLY A 536 27.45 -2.71 11.13
C GLY A 536 27.21 -1.26 10.68
N LEU A 537 25.95 -0.90 10.52
CA LEU A 537 25.50 0.41 10.02
C LEU A 537 25.70 1.49 11.08
N VAL A 538 26.30 2.62 10.70
CA VAL A 538 26.48 3.76 11.63
C VAL A 538 25.14 4.37 12.02
N ALA A 539 24.11 4.23 11.19
CA ALA A 539 22.75 4.68 11.48
C ALA A 539 21.90 3.70 12.28
N ALA A 540 22.39 2.51 12.65
CA ALA A 540 21.62 1.54 13.43
C ALA A 540 21.08 2.20 14.72
N PRO A 541 19.77 2.18 15.02
CA PRO A 541 19.26 2.81 16.23
C PRO A 541 19.98 2.32 17.48
N SER A 542 20.33 3.22 18.40
CA SER A 542 20.83 2.85 19.73
C SER A 542 19.79 3.04 20.82
N LEU A 543 18.68 3.72 20.49
CA LEU A 543 17.54 3.96 21.36
C LEU A 543 16.27 3.37 20.77
N ALA A 544 15.35 2.90 21.61
CA ALA A 544 14.05 2.34 21.24
C ALA A 544 13.11 3.36 20.54
N THR A 545 13.51 4.63 20.49
CA THR A 545 12.82 5.68 19.72
C THR A 545 13.21 5.68 18.24
N GLY A 546 14.22 4.89 17.84
CA GLY A 546 14.82 4.94 16.50
C GLY A 546 15.94 5.97 16.36
N ALA A 547 16.27 6.69 17.44
CA ALA A 547 17.36 7.66 17.50
C ALA A 547 18.74 6.98 17.67
N VAL A 548 19.80 7.70 17.33
CA VAL A 548 21.18 7.33 17.62
C VAL A 548 21.71 8.30 18.66
N ALA A 549 22.09 7.78 19.82
CA ALA A 549 22.73 8.54 20.88
C ALA A 549 24.02 9.19 20.35
N ALA A 550 24.30 10.40 20.78
CA ALA A 550 25.28 11.25 20.13
C ALA A 550 26.73 10.79 20.37
N ASP A 551 26.98 10.27 21.57
CA ASP A 551 28.18 9.54 21.98
C ASP A 551 28.35 8.24 21.19
N GLU A 552 27.29 7.44 21.05
CA GLU A 552 27.33 6.19 20.27
C GLU A 552 27.64 6.46 18.79
N LEU A 553 27.09 7.53 18.19
CA LEU A 553 27.43 7.91 16.83
C LEU A 553 28.90 8.35 16.72
N PHE A 554 29.39 9.14 17.68
CA PHE A 554 30.80 9.54 17.73
C PHE A 554 31.71 8.31 17.80
N ASP A 555 31.43 7.36 18.70
CA ASP A 555 32.24 6.16 18.88
C ASP A 555 32.23 5.27 17.63
N ARG A 556 31.08 5.15 16.95
CA ARG A 556 30.98 4.44 15.67
C ARG A 556 31.86 5.08 14.60
N LEU A 557 31.85 6.41 14.48
CA LEU A 557 32.70 7.12 13.52
C LEU A 557 34.18 7.03 13.88
N ALA A 558 34.53 7.11 15.17
CA ALA A 558 35.90 6.95 15.65
C ALA A 558 36.46 5.55 15.31
N ARG A 559 35.64 4.50 15.45
CA ARG A 559 36.01 3.11 15.08
C ARG A 559 36.28 2.92 13.58
N LEU A 560 35.73 3.77 12.71
CA LEU A 560 36.01 3.70 11.27
C LEU A 560 37.41 4.20 10.91
N GLY A 561 38.04 5.04 11.74
CA GLY A 561 39.32 5.66 11.46
C GLY A 561 39.25 6.58 10.23
N GLU A 562 40.23 6.52 9.34
CA GLU A 562 40.27 7.34 8.11
C GLU A 562 39.23 6.91 7.06
N ARG A 563 38.64 5.71 7.20
CA ARG A 563 37.65 5.17 6.26
C ARG A 563 36.32 5.90 6.40
N GLN A 564 35.66 6.16 5.27
CA GLN A 564 34.38 6.88 5.29
C GLN A 564 33.17 5.95 5.46
N PRO A 565 32.19 6.27 6.32
CA PRO A 565 30.90 5.60 6.32
C PRO A 565 30.18 5.80 4.98
N TRP A 566 29.19 4.96 4.68
CA TRP A 566 28.45 5.12 3.44
C TRP A 566 27.62 6.42 3.46
N PRO A 567 27.58 7.20 2.37
CA PRO A 567 26.95 8.52 2.35
C PRO A 567 25.49 8.56 2.79
N ALA A 568 24.66 7.61 2.36
CA ALA A 568 23.25 7.55 2.75
C ALA A 568 23.10 7.03 4.18
N ASP A 569 23.92 6.06 4.60
CA ASP A 569 23.95 5.61 5.99
C ASP A 569 24.36 6.73 6.96
N LEU A 570 25.44 7.47 6.67
CA LEU A 570 25.85 8.64 7.47
C LEU A 570 24.75 9.71 7.53
N THR A 571 24.08 10.00 6.40
CA THR A 571 22.99 10.98 6.37
C THR A 571 21.84 10.57 7.30
N GLN A 572 21.47 9.29 7.29
CA GLN A 572 20.45 8.76 8.18
C GLN A 572 20.89 8.82 9.65
N ALA A 573 22.16 8.54 9.95
CA ALA A 573 22.69 8.65 11.30
C ALA A 573 22.61 10.08 11.85
N LEU A 574 22.97 11.07 11.03
CA LEU A 574 22.88 12.50 11.40
C LEU A 574 21.43 12.97 11.59
N LEU A 575 20.48 12.45 10.79
CA LEU A 575 19.05 12.74 10.96
C LEU A 575 18.43 12.08 12.21
N ARG A 576 19.10 11.06 12.77
CA ARG A 576 18.69 10.34 13.98
C ARG A 576 19.30 10.89 15.26
N LEU A 577 20.13 11.94 15.19
CA LEU A 577 20.64 12.63 16.37
C LEU A 577 19.47 13.22 17.19
N PRO A 578 19.58 13.20 18.53
CA PRO A 578 18.58 13.82 19.39
C PRO A 578 18.49 15.33 19.13
N ALA A 579 17.33 15.92 19.41
CA ALA A 579 17.07 17.35 19.21
C ALA A 579 17.95 18.25 20.11
N VAL A 580 18.48 17.69 21.19
CA VAL A 580 19.45 18.34 22.09
C VAL A 580 20.68 17.46 22.11
N VAL A 581 21.83 18.06 21.82
CA VAL A 581 23.15 17.40 21.86
C VAL A 581 24.07 18.24 22.74
N ASP A 582 24.97 17.57 23.45
CA ASP A 582 25.91 18.22 24.35
C ASP A 582 26.90 19.09 23.57
N GLU A 583 27.17 20.29 24.08
CA GLU A 583 28.05 21.29 23.46
C GLU A 583 29.48 20.78 23.15
N PRO A 584 30.12 19.90 23.97
CA PRO A 584 31.43 19.34 23.66
C PRO A 584 31.47 18.38 22.47
N LEU A 585 30.32 17.88 21.99
CA LEU A 585 30.26 16.90 20.90
C LEU A 585 30.82 17.46 19.59
N ALA A 586 30.55 18.73 19.29
CA ALA A 586 31.02 19.36 18.05
C ALA A 586 32.56 19.43 18.01
N ALA A 587 33.19 19.81 19.13
CA ALA A 587 34.65 19.85 19.26
C ALA A 587 35.28 18.45 19.21
N LYS A 588 34.69 17.47 19.92
CA LYS A 588 35.14 16.07 19.87
C LYS A 588 35.06 15.50 18.46
N ALA A 589 33.94 15.70 17.76
CA ALA A 589 33.74 15.22 16.39
C ALA A 589 34.71 15.87 15.39
N ALA A 590 34.98 17.17 15.52
CA ALA A 590 35.97 17.87 14.69
C ALA A 590 37.40 17.34 14.90
N ALA A 591 37.74 16.91 16.12
CA ALA A 591 39.04 16.35 16.46
C ALA A 591 39.34 15.01 15.77
N LEU A 592 38.32 14.30 15.27
CA LEU A 592 38.51 13.11 14.44
C LEU A 592 39.25 13.41 13.12
N ARG A 593 39.23 14.67 12.64
CA ARG A 593 39.89 15.11 11.40
C ARG A 593 39.49 14.30 10.15
N THR A 594 38.28 13.73 10.16
CA THR A 594 37.69 13.03 9.01
C THR A 594 36.49 13.80 8.45
N PRO A 595 36.15 13.63 7.15
CA PRO A 595 34.93 14.17 6.57
C PRO A 595 33.66 13.81 7.35
N ALA A 596 33.54 12.56 7.84
CA ALA A 596 32.42 12.16 8.69
C ALA A 596 32.40 12.87 10.06
N GLY A 597 33.58 13.08 10.68
CA GLY A 597 33.71 13.86 11.91
C GLY A 597 33.31 15.33 11.72
N GLN A 598 33.69 15.93 10.58
CA GLN A 598 33.26 17.28 10.18
C GLN A 598 31.74 17.36 9.98
N ALA A 599 31.13 16.35 9.34
CA ALA A 599 29.69 16.29 9.15
C ALA A 599 28.93 16.18 10.47
N LEU A 600 29.41 15.37 11.42
CA LEU A 600 28.86 15.27 12.78
C LEU A 600 29.03 16.59 13.55
N ALA A 601 30.21 17.21 13.49
CA ALA A 601 30.46 18.51 14.11
C ALA A 601 29.51 19.60 13.59
N GLY A 602 29.30 19.66 12.27
CA GLY A 602 28.37 20.59 11.63
C GLY A 602 26.90 20.30 11.94
N ALA A 603 26.50 19.04 12.11
CA ALA A 603 25.17 18.67 12.58
C ALA A 603 24.96 19.08 14.05
N ALA A 604 25.91 18.76 14.92
CA ALA A 604 25.86 19.10 16.34
C ALA A 604 25.77 20.62 16.55
N ALA A 605 26.63 21.40 15.88
CA ALA A 605 26.61 22.86 15.97
C ALA A 605 25.27 23.48 15.51
N ARG A 606 24.60 22.90 14.51
CA ARG A 606 23.26 23.34 14.06
C ARG A 606 22.19 23.07 15.10
N LEU A 607 22.23 21.90 15.74
CA LEU A 607 21.27 21.51 16.77
C LEU A 607 21.45 22.35 18.05
N SER A 608 22.69 22.63 18.46
CA SER A 608 22.99 23.51 19.59
C SER A 608 22.54 24.96 19.33
N ARG A 609 22.67 25.47 18.09
CA ARG A 609 22.19 26.81 17.69
C ARG A 609 20.67 26.91 17.56
N ALA A 610 19.98 25.81 17.23
CA ALA A 610 18.53 25.76 17.09
C ALA A 610 17.78 25.72 18.44
N GLY A 611 18.47 25.95 19.56
CA GLY A 611 18.00 25.79 20.94
C GLY A 611 16.54 26.21 21.18
N ARG A 612 15.84 25.35 21.93
CA ARG A 612 14.55 25.63 22.60
C ARG A 612 13.33 25.89 21.70
N ARG A 613 13.11 25.07 20.68
CA ARG A 613 11.72 24.84 20.19
C ARG A 613 11.38 23.37 20.34
N VAL A 614 10.71 23.05 21.45
CA VAL A 614 10.06 21.74 21.65
C VAL A 614 8.92 21.65 20.63
N PRO A 615 8.97 20.75 19.64
CA PRO A 615 7.80 20.44 18.83
C PRO A 615 6.80 19.67 19.71
N PRO A 616 5.48 19.91 19.59
CA PRO A 616 4.51 19.18 20.39
C PRO A 616 4.60 17.68 20.09
N ALA A 617 4.84 16.88 21.13
CA ALA A 617 4.87 15.43 21.04
C ALA A 617 3.51 14.90 20.58
N VAL A 618 3.45 14.32 19.38
CA VAL A 618 2.31 13.50 18.96
C VAL A 618 2.43 12.15 19.66
N GLY A 619 1.83 12.04 20.84
CA GLY A 619 1.77 10.80 21.59
C GLY A 619 0.99 9.73 20.82
N ARG A 620 1.68 8.77 20.21
CA ARG A 620 1.07 7.53 19.73
C ARG A 620 0.86 6.63 20.95
N ARG A 621 -0.39 6.48 21.41
CA ARG A 621 -0.73 5.46 22.41
C ARG A 621 -0.22 4.10 21.94
N GLN A 622 0.74 3.51 22.65
CA GLN A 622 1.03 2.08 22.54
C GLN A 622 -0.26 1.35 22.92
N ARG A 623 -0.91 0.73 21.93
CA ARG A 623 -1.95 -0.27 22.21
C ARG A 623 -1.22 -1.53 22.63
N GLY A 624 -1.49 -2.01 23.85
CA GLY A 624 -0.98 -3.28 24.34
C GLY A 624 -1.32 -4.46 23.41
N PRO A 625 -0.62 -5.60 23.56
CA PRO A 625 -0.72 -6.72 22.65
C PRO A 625 -2.14 -7.27 22.62
N ARG A 626 -2.79 -7.19 21.46
CA ARG A 626 -4.04 -7.92 21.20
C ARG A 626 -3.69 -9.40 21.13
N ARG A 627 -4.21 -10.19 22.09
CA ARG A 627 -4.25 -11.66 22.00
C ARG A 627 -4.85 -12.06 20.66
N ALA A 628 -4.02 -12.52 19.73
CA ALA A 628 -4.46 -13.16 18.49
C ALA A 628 -5.04 -14.54 18.84
N GLY A 629 -6.36 -14.59 18.98
CA GLY A 629 -7.11 -15.83 19.19
C GLY A 629 -7.13 -16.68 17.92
N ARG A 630 -6.42 -17.82 17.99
CA ARG A 630 -6.78 -19.13 17.41
C ARG A 630 -7.86 -19.11 16.33
N ARG A 631 -7.45 -18.97 15.08
CA ARG A 631 -8.13 -19.59 13.92
C ARG A 631 -7.03 -19.94 12.93
N HIS A 632 -6.47 -21.14 13.02
CA HIS A 632 -5.74 -21.91 11.98
C HIS A 632 -5.17 -23.20 12.61
N ALA A 633 -6.00 -23.92 13.36
CA ALA A 633 -5.71 -25.26 13.88
C ALA A 633 -7.03 -26.04 13.98
N ALA A 634 -7.70 -26.20 12.84
CA ALA A 634 -8.90 -27.01 12.69
C ALA A 634 -9.00 -27.50 11.24
N ALA A 635 -7.94 -28.16 10.75
CA ALA A 635 -7.99 -28.90 9.49
C ALA A 635 -7.13 -30.19 9.50
N ASP A 636 -6.07 -30.28 10.32
CA ASP A 636 -5.17 -31.45 10.28
C ASP A 636 -5.29 -32.47 11.42
N ALA A 637 -6.26 -32.34 12.33
CA ALA A 637 -6.45 -33.31 13.43
C ALA A 637 -7.59 -34.32 13.17
N ARG A 638 -7.77 -34.79 11.92
CA ARG A 638 -8.75 -35.85 11.57
C ARG A 638 -8.18 -37.02 10.74
N ARG A 639 -6.86 -37.17 10.73
CA ARG A 639 -6.18 -38.43 10.37
C ARG A 639 -5.11 -38.65 11.45
N VAL A 640 -4.90 -39.90 11.85
CA VAL A 640 -4.01 -40.31 12.96
C VAL A 640 -4.64 -40.22 14.36
N HIS A 641 -5.63 -41.08 14.62
CA HIS A 641 -5.63 -41.99 15.77
C HIS A 641 -6.88 -42.88 15.67
N ARG A 642 -6.79 -43.86 14.77
CA ARG A 642 -7.68 -45.02 14.75
C ARG A 642 -6.80 -46.26 14.73
N ARG A 643 -6.12 -46.50 15.83
CA ARG A 643 -5.60 -47.81 16.23
C ARG A 643 -5.23 -47.76 17.71
N ASP A 644 -5.70 -48.80 18.37
CA ASP A 644 -5.29 -49.35 19.64
C ASP A 644 -6.00 -48.93 20.93
N HIS A 645 -6.46 -50.00 21.58
CA HIS A 645 -6.97 -50.18 22.94
C HIS A 645 -8.47 -50.03 23.20
N ALA A 646 -9.13 -51.13 22.84
CA ALA A 646 -10.14 -51.83 23.61
C ALA A 646 -10.02 -51.71 25.15
N GLY A 647 -11.19 -51.71 25.80
CA GLY A 647 -11.37 -52.25 27.16
C GLY A 647 -11.72 -51.21 28.23
N ALA A 648 -13.02 -50.97 28.43
CA ALA A 648 -13.70 -50.92 29.74
C ALA A 648 -14.98 -50.05 29.68
N ARG A 649 -16.13 -50.71 29.80
CA ARG A 649 -17.36 -50.25 30.47
C ARG A 649 -17.41 -50.97 31.83
N PRO A 650 -18.14 -50.52 32.89
CA PRO A 650 -19.51 -49.99 32.81
C PRO A 650 -19.95 -48.95 33.88
N GLY A 651 -21.23 -48.53 33.78
CA GLY A 651 -22.06 -47.93 34.84
C GLY A 651 -22.38 -46.44 34.61
N GLY A 652 -23.61 -45.91 34.62
CA GLY A 652 -24.96 -46.42 34.90
C GLY A 652 -25.88 -45.21 35.21
N GLY A 653 -27.13 -45.21 34.70
CA GLY A 653 -28.26 -44.37 35.14
C GLY A 653 -28.34 -42.90 34.64
N VAL A 654 -29.47 -42.20 34.49
CA VAL A 654 -30.93 -42.47 34.51
C VAL A 654 -31.61 -41.32 33.72
N ARG A 655 -32.80 -41.64 33.18
CA ARG A 655 -33.81 -40.84 32.44
C ARG A 655 -34.22 -39.47 33.03
N ALA A 656 -34.62 -38.55 32.14
CA ALA A 656 -35.91 -37.81 32.05
C ALA A 656 -35.72 -36.65 31.03
N GLY A 657 -36.64 -36.12 30.23
CA GLY A 657 -38.06 -36.26 29.94
C GLY A 657 -38.39 -35.15 28.92
N ARG A 658 -39.21 -35.46 27.91
CA ARG A 658 -39.70 -34.53 26.85
C ARG A 658 -40.87 -33.69 27.41
N PRO A 659 -41.24 -32.53 26.83
CA PRO A 659 -42.20 -32.58 25.72
C PRO A 659 -42.03 -31.51 24.62
N ALA A 660 -42.78 -31.74 23.54
CA ALA A 660 -42.87 -30.97 22.31
C ALA A 660 -44.05 -29.99 22.30
N ARG A 661 -44.01 -29.01 21.37
CA ARG A 661 -45.13 -28.30 20.67
C ARG A 661 -44.44 -27.21 19.81
N GLY A 662 -44.81 -26.86 18.58
CA GLY A 662 -45.91 -27.21 17.67
C GLY A 662 -45.94 -26.09 16.62
N ARG A 663 -45.92 -26.43 15.32
CA ARG A 663 -46.18 -25.53 14.19
C ARG A 663 -47.69 -25.50 13.88
N PRO A 664 -48.16 -24.48 13.16
CA PRO A 664 -48.76 -24.69 11.83
C PRO A 664 -48.12 -23.74 10.80
N GLY A 665 -48.07 -23.97 9.47
CA GLY A 665 -48.94 -24.72 8.57
C GLY A 665 -49.65 -23.72 7.64
N GLY A 666 -49.08 -23.38 6.48
CA GLY A 666 -49.70 -23.56 5.14
C GLY A 666 -50.63 -22.41 4.72
N GLY A 667 -50.69 -21.89 3.49
CA GLY A 667 -50.03 -22.17 2.22
C GLY A 667 -50.71 -21.38 1.08
N ARG A 668 -50.03 -21.31 -0.08
CA ARG A 668 -50.56 -21.14 -1.47
C ARG A 668 -51.32 -19.84 -1.81
N ARG A 669 -51.43 -19.38 -3.06
CA ARG A 669 -50.69 -19.35 -4.35
C ARG A 669 -51.56 -18.48 -5.29
N ARG A 670 -50.94 -17.93 -6.36
CA ARG A 670 -51.47 -17.25 -7.58
C ARG A 670 -51.75 -15.74 -7.41
N ALA A 671 -51.21 -14.80 -8.19
CA ALA A 671 -50.84 -14.64 -9.61
C ALA A 671 -51.94 -13.97 -10.49
N ALA A 672 -51.46 -13.02 -11.33
CA ALA A 672 -52.11 -12.21 -12.37
C ALA A 672 -53.00 -11.03 -11.90
N ASP A 673 -53.21 -9.95 -12.66
CA ASP A 673 -52.49 -9.19 -13.70
C ASP A 673 -53.38 -7.93 -13.96
N ALA A 674 -52.81 -6.89 -14.56
CA ALA A 674 -53.45 -5.79 -15.30
C ALA A 674 -54.38 -4.77 -14.58
N GLY A 675 -54.06 -3.48 -14.76
CA GLY A 675 -55.00 -2.39 -14.48
C GLY A 675 -54.42 -0.97 -14.58
N ARG A 676 -54.36 -0.43 -15.81
CA ARG A 676 -54.05 0.97 -16.14
C ARG A 676 -54.93 2.00 -15.40
N ARG A 677 -54.44 3.26 -15.43
CA ARG A 677 -55.09 4.57 -15.18
C ARG A 677 -55.09 4.94 -13.68
N ARG A 678 -54.55 6.07 -13.23
CA ARG A 678 -54.24 7.37 -13.83
C ARG A 678 -52.91 7.91 -13.32
#